data_AF-A0A2E9IUY3-F1
#
_entry.id   AF-A0A2E9IUY3-F1
#
_cell.length_a   1.000
_cell.length_b   1.000
_cell.length_c   1.000
_cell.angle_alpha   90.00
_cell.angle_beta   90.00
_cell.angle_gamma   90.00
#
_symmetry.space_group_name_H-M   'P 1'
#
loop_
_entity.id
_entity.type
_entity.pdbx_description
1 polymer ?
#
loop_
_entity_poly.entity_id
_entity_poly.type
_entity_poly.pdbx_seq_one_letter_code
_entity_poly.pdbx_strand_id
1 'polypeptide(L)'
;MPEFTNPHTQVGELFKGMMNFPLDELEDPPLDFYLTREIQRINKRTDVGPNWGILYNYYKLYKLDDLAKKGEMNPILSYPRPGGPTAVPKGLPYQKYSLDSSPDTQHTNSAVTPILDRFQLHIRIGTTSEMVDDIERYKIRFYLQPMLALWNPYNVKIKRTYPDIDQNDFYPQYRFSFEAAPELVISGEFDDGTPFEETVNVANAYMKGEGNNTYTQGVWAALAPPDLDFMPGEIRILSATAEAMGNFRENELDYGWQDSEGFFFDWPFPHSPSAYRDKYVADKPITIHSVIIKERNDDWFVGGSRGDKLSGAYWSLKHETPSDLNKNNANLVIQNACAMWKDPVYASKYPELELSPGTLEDGTIPPFLPSHTLNSNYIDIGTWLFHLRTTSEPNNGLRNLVDANPRAVFSAPRWDGPSLFTLGAYQGGGEDQNGYLPPGSVPEPSFGDYSRYTGLNGPSIGDTSLGQSHIVLFDVPRFPLVSLGQFQHANLSRYNFEPAHLVGNSYANPRIPLESIVKTKFDNTYGLNLFDTAYMVNDRISDEYFFSTVSPELTEADYQALATGEKSAYNTRLKFLAPTGATKSEILEIESPSTLEAWGGRFMVDGSFNINSTSVNAWKAIFSSMDQPFLSIDVDHTDASTLTLTDPDGVYISRTNLPILEEGYTADASDENAFKAFFQSYRKFSDSELEALALAMVDEVKSRGPFLSMSDFINRRLNSSNPEHQKRGALQAALDRTVNQSIHPQIAADARKIEGSIYSDTLSSHHSDSQASGHSGYVMQGDLLQPLAPILSPRSDTFIIRAYGSSETITGHSHQTWCEAVVQRFPAMTGTGNELSQESIQEFAAQSNALTNLVNQQFGRKFRIIDFRWLSEDEL
;
A
#
# COMPACT_ATOMS: atom_id res chain seq x y z
N MET A 1 -11.40 40.74 26.31
CA MET A 1 -10.51 39.55 26.39
C MET A 1 -11.11 38.51 25.48
N PRO A 2 -10.41 38.01 24.46
CA PRO A 2 -10.90 36.86 23.69
C PRO A 2 -10.77 35.62 24.57
N GLU A 3 -11.84 34.83 24.63
CA GLU A 3 -11.89 33.56 25.34
C GLU A 3 -10.94 32.56 24.66
N PHE A 4 -10.09 31.93 25.48
CA PHE A 4 -9.28 30.79 25.08
C PHE A 4 -10.20 29.62 24.73
N THR A 5 -10.42 29.39 23.44
CA THR A 5 -10.93 28.11 22.94
C THR A 5 -9.88 27.04 23.21
N ASN A 6 -10.29 26.03 23.98
CA ASN A 6 -9.54 24.82 24.25
C ASN A 6 -9.10 24.15 22.91
N PRO A 7 -7.78 23.99 22.63
CA PRO A 7 -7.30 23.44 21.37
C PRO A 7 -7.63 21.95 21.14
N HIS A 8 -8.16 21.24 22.15
CA HIS A 8 -8.45 19.81 22.05
C HIS A 8 -9.74 19.45 21.29
N THR A 9 -10.66 20.39 21.03
CA THR A 9 -11.94 20.08 20.34
C THR A 9 -11.92 20.25 18.82
N GLN A 10 -11.06 21.10 18.24
CA GLN A 10 -11.04 21.32 16.79
C GLN A 10 -10.42 20.15 16.01
N VAL A 11 -9.36 19.52 16.56
CA VAL A 11 -8.69 18.38 15.90
C VAL A 11 -9.59 17.14 15.88
N GLY A 12 -10.39 16.93 16.94
CA GLY A 12 -11.33 15.80 17.03
C GLY A 12 -12.55 15.92 16.10
N GLU A 13 -13.04 17.14 15.84
CA GLU A 13 -14.10 17.39 14.84
C GLU A 13 -13.59 17.20 13.41
N LEU A 14 -12.36 17.64 13.10
CA LEU A 14 -11.72 17.43 11.80
C LEU A 14 -11.49 15.93 11.52
N PHE A 15 -11.01 15.18 12.53
CA PHE A 15 -10.86 13.72 12.43
C PHE A 15 -12.21 13.00 12.28
N LYS A 16 -13.25 13.43 12.98
CA LYS A 16 -14.61 12.89 12.80
C LYS A 16 -15.20 13.23 11.43
N GLY A 17 -14.94 14.42 10.89
CA GLY A 17 -15.33 14.82 9.53
C GLY A 17 -14.60 14.01 8.44
N MET A 18 -13.33 13.66 8.65
CA MET A 18 -12.58 12.79 7.73
C MET A 18 -12.94 11.30 7.86
N MET A 19 -13.39 10.84 9.03
CA MET A 19 -13.89 9.47 9.23
C MET A 19 -15.33 9.28 8.76
N ASN A 20 -16.17 10.31 8.79
CA ASN A 20 -17.56 10.28 8.34
C ASN A 20 -17.73 11.12 7.08
N PHE A 21 -17.77 10.44 5.95
CA PHE A 21 -18.04 11.01 4.64
C PHE A 21 -19.47 11.55 4.51
N PRO A 22 -19.71 12.84 4.24
CA PRO A 22 -20.93 13.27 3.59
C PRO A 22 -20.72 13.06 2.08
N LEU A 23 -21.45 12.13 1.46
CA LEU A 23 -21.48 11.99 0.00
C LEU A 23 -21.80 13.33 -0.70
N ASP A 24 -22.46 14.22 0.03
CA ASP A 24 -22.79 15.60 -0.32
C ASP A 24 -21.53 16.46 -0.60
N GLU A 25 -20.38 16.20 0.04
CA GLU A 25 -19.11 16.90 -0.26
C GLU A 25 -18.45 16.43 -1.57
N LEU A 26 -18.73 15.20 -2.03
CA LEU A 26 -18.35 14.82 -3.40
C LEU A 26 -19.24 15.49 -4.42
N GLU A 27 -20.46 15.91 -4.08
CA GLU A 27 -21.31 16.68 -4.99
C GLU A 27 -20.69 18.06 -5.27
N ASP A 28 -19.96 18.64 -4.30
CA ASP A 28 -19.25 19.92 -4.42
C ASP A 28 -17.76 19.84 -3.97
N PRO A 29 -16.86 19.18 -4.75
CA PRO A 29 -15.45 19.04 -4.37
C PRO A 29 -14.72 20.39 -4.41
N PRO A 30 -13.63 20.58 -3.63
CA PRO A 30 -12.78 21.75 -3.72
C PRO A 30 -12.30 21.97 -5.14
N LEU A 31 -12.29 23.22 -5.59
CA LEU A 31 -11.83 23.60 -6.92
C LEU A 31 -10.39 23.23 -7.24
N ASP A 32 -9.55 23.02 -6.24
CA ASP A 32 -8.21 22.47 -6.44
C ASP A 32 -8.25 21.07 -7.07
N PHE A 33 -9.33 20.32 -6.81
CA PHE A 33 -9.58 18.95 -7.22
C PHE A 33 -10.79 18.88 -8.15
N TYR A 34 -10.55 18.97 -9.46
CA TYR A 34 -11.62 18.92 -10.45
C TYR A 34 -12.21 17.51 -10.50
N LEU A 35 -13.52 17.39 -10.29
CA LEU A 35 -14.28 16.20 -10.67
C LEU A 35 -15.45 16.56 -11.58
N THR A 36 -15.74 15.76 -12.61
CA THR A 36 -16.95 15.96 -13.43
C THR A 36 -18.20 15.51 -12.65
N ARG A 37 -19.31 16.26 -12.77
CA ARG A 37 -20.58 15.94 -12.06
C ARG A 37 -21.19 14.60 -12.48
N GLU A 38 -20.89 14.10 -13.68
CA GLU A 38 -21.40 12.79 -14.14
C GLU A 38 -20.86 11.63 -13.28
N ILE A 39 -19.64 11.75 -12.76
CA ILE A 39 -18.98 10.72 -11.95
C ILE A 39 -19.49 10.72 -10.51
N GLN A 40 -19.83 11.89 -9.98
CA GLN A 40 -20.53 12.03 -8.70
C GLN A 40 -21.87 11.27 -8.69
N ARG A 41 -22.60 11.27 -9.83
CA ARG A 41 -23.91 10.60 -9.96
C ARG A 41 -23.80 9.08 -10.05
N ILE A 42 -22.74 8.56 -10.68
CA ILE A 42 -22.56 7.11 -10.92
C ILE A 42 -22.21 6.37 -9.61
N ASN A 43 -21.48 7.01 -8.68
CA ASN A 43 -21.01 6.36 -7.44
C ASN A 43 -22.07 6.06 -6.38
N LYS A 44 -23.36 6.39 -6.61
CA LYS A 44 -24.45 5.93 -5.72
C LYS A 44 -24.75 4.43 -5.91
N ARG A 45 -24.12 3.75 -6.88
CA ARG A 45 -24.34 2.32 -7.17
C ARG A 45 -23.09 1.61 -7.71
N THR A 46 -22.47 0.77 -6.88
CA THR A 46 -21.84 -0.55 -7.19
C THR A 46 -20.89 -0.75 -8.38
N ASP A 47 -20.54 0.27 -9.16
CA ASP A 47 -19.70 0.08 -10.36
C ASP A 47 -18.20 0.16 -10.02
N VAL A 48 -17.44 -0.72 -10.66
CA VAL A 48 -15.98 -0.86 -10.55
C VAL A 48 -15.28 0.32 -11.24
N GLY A 49 -15.11 1.42 -10.52
CA GLY A 49 -14.24 2.55 -10.85
C GLY A 49 -13.28 2.88 -9.69
N PRO A 50 -12.40 3.89 -9.83
CA PRO A 50 -11.58 4.35 -8.73
C PRO A 50 -12.45 4.80 -7.56
N ASN A 51 -12.00 4.52 -6.36
CA ASN A 51 -12.71 4.94 -5.16
C ASN A 51 -12.48 6.43 -4.89
N TRP A 52 -13.39 7.24 -5.40
CA TRP A 52 -13.29 8.71 -5.33
C TRP A 52 -13.32 9.25 -3.91
N GLY A 53 -13.97 8.55 -2.96
CA GLY A 53 -13.95 8.94 -1.55
C GLY A 53 -12.53 8.85 -0.97
N ILE A 54 -11.80 7.78 -1.29
CA ILE A 54 -10.41 7.61 -0.86
C ILE A 54 -9.52 8.68 -1.46
N LEU A 55 -9.63 8.96 -2.77
CA LEU A 55 -8.83 9.99 -3.43
C LEU A 55 -9.08 11.37 -2.84
N TYR A 56 -10.35 11.73 -2.65
CA TYR A 56 -10.76 12.98 -2.02
C TYR A 56 -10.19 13.12 -0.60
N ASN A 57 -10.33 12.09 0.23
CA ASN A 57 -9.83 12.12 1.59
C ASN A 57 -8.31 12.12 1.68
N TYR A 58 -7.63 11.40 0.78
CA TYR A 58 -6.18 11.47 0.65
C TYR A 58 -5.73 12.89 0.32
N TYR A 59 -6.38 13.55 -0.66
CA TYR A 59 -6.14 14.96 -0.97
C TYR A 59 -6.34 15.86 0.25
N LYS A 60 -7.32 15.59 1.12
CA LYS A 60 -7.60 16.43 2.30
C LYS A 60 -6.61 16.26 3.46
N LEU A 61 -5.73 15.24 3.45
CA LEU A 61 -4.83 14.98 4.58
C LEU A 61 -3.94 16.17 4.92
N TYR A 62 -3.50 16.97 3.93
CA TYR A 62 -2.66 18.15 4.18
C TYR A 62 -3.34 19.22 5.06
N LYS A 63 -4.68 19.19 5.19
CA LYS A 63 -5.43 20.12 6.03
C LYS A 63 -5.40 19.75 7.52
N LEU A 64 -4.84 18.59 7.88
CA LEU A 64 -4.63 18.24 9.28
C LEU A 64 -3.55 19.14 9.89
N ASP A 65 -3.94 19.96 10.85
CA ASP A 65 -3.08 20.96 11.51
C ASP A 65 -1.75 20.40 12.03
N ASP A 66 -1.79 19.28 12.75
CA ASP A 66 -0.59 18.64 13.30
C ASP A 66 0.33 18.10 12.19
N LEU A 67 -0.23 17.57 11.11
CA LEU A 67 0.55 17.07 9.99
C LEU A 67 1.25 18.21 9.26
N ALA A 68 0.52 19.28 8.94
CA ALA A 68 1.05 20.44 8.23
C ALA A 68 2.12 21.20 9.03
N LYS A 69 1.99 21.26 10.37
CA LYS A 69 2.88 22.04 11.24
C LYS A 69 4.05 21.25 11.82
N LYS A 70 3.87 19.95 12.07
CA LYS A 70 4.82 19.14 12.84
C LYS A 70 5.23 17.83 12.16
N GLY A 71 4.63 17.47 11.02
CA GLY A 71 4.96 16.21 10.33
C GLY A 71 4.49 14.94 11.08
N GLU A 72 3.53 15.08 11.99
CA GLU A 72 3.01 13.99 12.83
C GLU A 72 1.48 13.94 12.80
N MET A 73 0.90 12.76 13.02
CA MET A 73 -0.56 12.59 13.07
C MET A 73 -0.99 11.40 13.92
N ASN A 74 -2.26 11.42 14.37
CA ASN A 74 -2.90 10.24 14.94
C ASN A 74 -3.24 9.23 13.83
N PRO A 75 -3.31 7.92 14.13
CA PRO A 75 -3.74 6.92 13.17
C PRO A 75 -5.16 7.19 12.64
N ILE A 76 -5.35 7.03 11.33
CA ILE A 76 -6.65 7.06 10.64
C ILE A 76 -7.03 5.64 10.24
N LEU A 77 -8.06 5.08 10.88
CA LEU A 77 -8.57 3.75 10.56
C LEU A 77 -9.40 3.76 9.26
N SER A 78 -9.46 2.63 8.56
CA SER A 78 -10.35 2.47 7.40
C SER A 78 -11.83 2.57 7.79
N TYR A 79 -12.65 3.16 6.93
CA TYR A 79 -14.09 3.34 7.10
C TYR A 79 -14.85 3.06 5.79
N PRO A 80 -16.02 2.39 5.79
CA PRO A 80 -16.60 1.69 6.94
C PRO A 80 -15.64 0.63 7.46
N ARG A 81 -15.65 0.45 8.79
CA ARG A 81 -14.66 -0.36 9.47
C ARG A 81 -14.88 -1.85 9.16
N PRO A 82 -13.83 -2.69 9.20
CA PRO A 82 -13.93 -4.10 8.86
C PRO A 82 -14.61 -4.88 9.99
N GLY A 83 -15.94 -4.84 10.06
CA GLY A 83 -16.67 -5.39 11.22
C GLY A 83 -18.05 -5.99 10.97
N GLY A 84 -18.42 -6.22 9.70
CA GLY A 84 -19.69 -6.84 9.30
C GLY A 84 -19.52 -8.24 8.71
N PRO A 85 -20.52 -8.77 7.97
CA PRO A 85 -20.44 -10.06 7.24
C PRO A 85 -19.42 -10.08 6.08
N THR A 86 -18.37 -9.27 6.17
CA THR A 86 -17.08 -9.45 5.49
C THR A 86 -16.22 -10.51 6.18
N ALA A 87 -16.54 -10.91 7.43
CA ALA A 87 -15.93 -12.01 8.19
C ALA A 87 -16.35 -13.42 7.72
N VAL A 88 -16.82 -13.55 6.48
CA VAL A 88 -17.35 -14.79 5.94
C VAL A 88 -16.22 -15.45 5.15
N PRO A 89 -15.67 -16.61 5.56
CA PRO A 89 -14.84 -17.44 4.70
C PRO A 89 -15.48 -17.85 3.36
N LYS A 90 -16.70 -17.42 3.05
CA LYS A 90 -17.33 -17.49 1.70
C LYS A 90 -17.41 -16.14 0.97
N GLY A 91 -17.01 -15.04 1.59
CA GLY A 91 -16.94 -13.72 0.98
C GLY A 91 -15.84 -13.74 -0.05
N LEU A 92 -16.22 -13.77 -1.32
CA LEU A 92 -15.30 -13.56 -2.42
C LEU A 92 -15.15 -12.05 -2.59
N PRO A 93 -13.95 -11.52 -2.85
CA PRO A 93 -13.77 -10.10 -3.15
C PRO A 93 -14.79 -9.71 -4.22
N TYR A 94 -15.50 -8.61 -3.95
CA TYR A 94 -16.51 -7.99 -4.82
C TYR A 94 -17.82 -8.77 -4.99
N GLN A 95 -18.18 -9.71 -4.11
CA GLN A 95 -19.50 -10.34 -4.13
C GLN A 95 -20.54 -9.51 -3.34
N LYS A 96 -21.70 -9.26 -3.94
CA LYS A 96 -22.87 -8.67 -3.28
C LYS A 96 -23.49 -9.72 -2.34
N TYR A 97 -23.13 -9.73 -1.07
CA TYR A 97 -23.85 -10.53 -0.07
C TYR A 97 -25.21 -9.89 0.20
N SER A 98 -26.29 -10.66 0.04
CA SER A 98 -27.65 -10.26 0.38
C SER A 98 -28.28 -11.37 1.20
N LEU A 99 -28.60 -11.03 2.45
CA LEU A 99 -29.82 -11.38 3.16
C LEU A 99 -30.02 -10.23 4.17
N ASP A 100 -30.77 -9.21 3.75
CA ASP A 100 -31.36 -8.12 4.55
C ASP A 100 -30.53 -7.12 5.38
N SER A 101 -29.20 -7.04 5.33
CA SER A 101 -28.51 -5.81 5.77
C SER A 101 -27.10 -5.58 5.18
N SER A 102 -27.01 -4.47 4.43
CA SER A 102 -25.81 -3.76 3.92
C SER A 102 -25.02 -4.42 2.76
N PRO A 103 -24.96 -3.79 1.55
CA PRO A 103 -24.05 -4.23 0.49
C PRO A 103 -22.59 -4.09 0.92
N ASP A 104 -21.66 -4.78 0.23
CA ASP A 104 -20.23 -4.51 0.35
C ASP A 104 -19.97 -3.05 -0.05
N THR A 105 -19.82 -2.19 0.95
CA THR A 105 -19.55 -0.77 0.79
C THR A 105 -18.05 -0.59 0.70
N GLN A 106 -17.57 -0.06 -0.42
CA GLN A 106 -16.17 0.34 -0.58
C GLN A 106 -15.73 1.28 0.56
N HIS A 107 -14.47 1.20 0.98
CA HIS A 107 -13.93 2.08 2.01
C HIS A 107 -13.93 3.52 1.51
N THR A 108 -14.44 4.49 2.25
CA THR A 108 -14.58 5.86 1.74
C THR A 108 -13.43 6.76 2.15
N ASN A 109 -12.50 6.34 3.01
CA ASN A 109 -11.40 7.17 3.51
C ASN A 109 -10.00 6.56 3.24
N SER A 110 -8.98 7.41 3.28
CA SER A 110 -7.58 6.99 3.14
C SER A 110 -6.99 6.65 4.51
N ALA A 111 -6.92 5.34 4.83
CA ALA A 111 -6.35 4.88 6.09
C ALA A 111 -4.83 5.13 6.19
N VAL A 112 -4.39 5.54 7.38
CA VAL A 112 -2.99 5.77 7.75
C VAL A 112 -2.76 5.17 9.13
N THR A 113 -2.16 3.99 9.19
CA THR A 113 -1.94 3.23 10.43
C THR A 113 -0.62 2.46 10.34
N PRO A 114 0.02 2.11 11.46
CA PRO A 114 1.00 1.04 11.45
C PRO A 114 0.33 -0.25 10.94
N ILE A 115 1.12 -1.10 10.31
CA ILE A 115 0.70 -2.41 9.82
C ILE A 115 1.54 -3.51 10.45
N LEU A 116 1.03 -4.74 10.43
CA LEU A 116 1.82 -5.89 10.84
C LEU A 116 2.92 -6.14 9.82
N ASP A 117 4.17 -6.13 10.28
CA ASP A 117 5.33 -6.53 9.48
C ASP A 117 5.61 -8.01 9.67
N ARG A 118 5.64 -8.47 10.93
CA ARG A 118 5.85 -9.88 11.25
C ARG A 118 5.11 -10.30 12.51
N PHE A 119 4.74 -11.57 12.54
CA PHE A 119 4.28 -12.25 13.75
C PHE A 119 5.04 -13.56 13.89
N GLN A 120 5.47 -13.81 15.12
CA GLN A 120 6.18 -15.00 15.52
C GLN A 120 5.54 -15.57 16.78
N LEU A 121 5.39 -16.90 16.82
CA LEU A 121 5.03 -17.63 18.03
C LEU A 121 6.12 -18.67 18.31
N HIS A 122 6.91 -18.41 19.34
CA HIS A 122 7.91 -19.34 19.82
C HIS A 122 7.30 -20.27 20.88
N ILE A 123 7.51 -21.58 20.74
CA ILE A 123 6.89 -22.60 21.59
C ILE A 123 7.98 -23.37 22.32
N ARG A 124 7.81 -23.51 23.62
CA ARG A 124 8.69 -24.29 24.49
C ARG A 124 7.88 -25.18 25.42
N ILE A 125 8.49 -26.22 25.92
CA ILE A 125 7.91 -27.12 26.92
C ILE A 125 8.84 -27.24 28.12
N GLY A 126 8.27 -27.27 29.31
CA GLY A 126 8.99 -27.50 30.54
C GLY A 126 8.11 -28.26 31.53
N THR A 127 8.50 -28.23 32.79
CA THR A 127 7.77 -28.87 33.88
C THR A 127 7.69 -27.93 35.08
N THR A 128 6.55 -27.93 35.75
CA THR A 128 6.41 -27.39 37.10
C THR A 128 6.15 -28.51 38.09
N SER A 129 6.56 -28.32 39.33
CA SER A 129 6.25 -29.25 40.41
C SER A 129 5.35 -28.62 41.47
N GLU A 130 4.59 -29.48 42.16
CA GLU A 130 3.88 -29.11 43.38
C GLU A 130 3.99 -30.23 44.41
N MET A 131 4.03 -29.85 45.69
CA MET A 131 4.10 -30.79 46.79
C MET A 131 2.70 -31.27 47.16
N VAL A 132 2.43 -32.56 47.00
CA VAL A 132 1.15 -33.20 47.35
C VAL A 132 1.44 -34.41 48.23
N ASP A 133 0.91 -34.41 49.45
CA ASP A 133 1.17 -35.45 50.46
C ASP A 133 2.68 -35.72 50.70
N ASP A 134 3.48 -34.65 50.80
CA ASP A 134 4.95 -34.67 50.95
C ASP A 134 5.73 -35.32 49.78
N ILE A 135 5.07 -35.55 48.64
CA ILE A 135 5.68 -36.05 47.41
C ILE A 135 5.68 -34.91 46.38
N GLU A 136 6.84 -34.66 45.78
CA GLU A 136 6.95 -33.74 44.64
C GLU A 136 6.30 -34.41 43.42
N ARG A 137 5.27 -33.75 42.86
CA ARG A 137 4.56 -34.24 41.69
C ARG A 137 4.65 -33.26 40.54
N TYR A 138 4.65 -33.78 39.31
CA TYR A 138 4.98 -32.99 38.13
C TYR A 138 3.76 -32.69 37.26
N LYS A 139 3.77 -31.51 36.65
CA LYS A 139 2.86 -31.09 35.57
C LYS A 139 3.68 -30.58 34.40
N ILE A 140 3.20 -30.85 33.19
CA ILE A 140 3.84 -30.35 31.97
C ILE A 140 3.45 -28.89 31.80
N ARG A 141 4.44 -28.01 31.60
CA ARG A 141 4.24 -26.59 31.36
C ARG A 141 4.51 -26.27 29.90
N PHE A 142 3.52 -25.73 29.20
CA PHE A 142 3.69 -25.21 27.85
C PHE A 142 3.96 -23.71 27.90
N TYR A 143 5.01 -23.27 27.21
CA TYR A 143 5.42 -21.89 27.09
C TYR A 143 5.12 -21.38 25.68
N LEU A 144 4.46 -20.23 25.59
CA LEU A 144 4.11 -19.52 24.37
C LEU A 144 4.65 -18.09 24.45
N GLN A 145 5.61 -17.77 23.61
CA GLN A 145 6.20 -16.45 23.54
C GLN A 145 5.87 -15.81 22.18
N PRO A 146 4.83 -14.96 22.10
CA PRO A 146 4.55 -14.21 20.89
C PRO A 146 5.52 -13.03 20.75
N MET A 147 5.93 -12.78 19.52
CA MET A 147 6.65 -11.59 19.11
C MET A 147 5.97 -10.99 17.87
N LEU A 148 5.82 -9.67 17.85
CA LEU A 148 5.19 -8.92 16.78
C LEU A 148 6.13 -7.82 16.33
N ALA A 149 6.24 -7.59 15.02
CA ALA A 149 6.77 -6.32 14.52
C ALA A 149 5.64 -5.51 13.87
N LEU A 150 5.55 -4.25 14.28
CA LEU A 150 4.70 -3.26 13.65
C LEU A 150 5.57 -2.30 12.84
N TRP A 151 5.07 -1.93 11.66
CA TRP A 151 5.77 -1.05 10.73
C TRP A 151 4.93 0.17 10.41
N ASN A 152 5.55 1.35 10.43
CA ASN A 152 5.02 2.56 9.85
C ASN A 152 5.54 2.74 8.41
N PRO A 153 4.78 2.38 7.36
CA PRO A 153 5.25 2.48 5.98
C PRO A 153 5.18 3.90 5.38
N TYR A 154 4.90 4.91 6.20
CA TYR A 154 4.64 6.29 5.77
C TYR A 154 5.80 7.23 6.12
N ASN A 155 5.90 8.35 5.38
CA ASN A 155 6.89 9.40 5.63
C ASN A 155 6.50 10.40 6.74
N VAL A 156 5.62 10.00 7.66
CA VAL A 156 5.13 10.83 8.77
C VAL A 156 5.22 10.07 10.07
N LYS A 157 5.41 10.78 11.18
CA LYS A 157 5.37 10.16 12.50
C LYS A 157 3.91 9.81 12.84
N ILE A 158 3.65 8.55 13.21
CA ILE A 158 2.33 8.13 13.71
C ILE A 158 2.38 8.14 15.23
N LYS A 159 1.55 8.98 15.83
CA LYS A 159 1.50 9.21 17.27
C LYS A 159 0.61 8.22 18.01
N ARG A 160 0.92 8.10 19.30
CA ARG A 160 0.00 7.65 20.32
C ARG A 160 -1.19 8.62 20.46
N THR A 161 -2.40 8.15 20.17
CA THR A 161 -3.65 8.96 20.11
C THR A 161 -4.09 9.61 21.45
N TYR A 162 -3.65 9.11 22.61
CA TYR A 162 -4.18 9.48 23.93
C TYR A 162 -3.06 9.59 24.97
N PRO A 163 -2.32 10.71 25.03
CA PRO A 163 -1.23 10.90 25.99
C PRO A 163 -1.71 11.26 27.41
N ASP A 164 -2.94 11.78 27.56
CA ASP A 164 -3.42 12.47 28.78
C ASP A 164 -4.40 11.66 29.65
N ILE A 165 -4.48 10.34 29.48
CA ILE A 165 -5.28 9.52 30.38
C ILE A 165 -4.42 9.19 31.61
N ASP A 166 -4.96 9.43 32.82
CA ASP A 166 -4.27 9.26 34.11
C ASP A 166 -3.39 7.99 34.14
N GLN A 167 -2.17 8.09 34.70
CA GLN A 167 -1.19 6.98 34.76
C GLN A 167 -1.71 5.67 35.41
N ASN A 168 -2.85 5.71 36.10
CA ASN A 168 -3.50 4.55 36.69
C ASN A 168 -4.51 3.84 35.77
N ASP A 169 -4.83 4.44 34.62
CA ASP A 169 -5.79 3.99 33.61
C ASP A 169 -5.04 3.85 32.27
N PHE A 170 -4.10 2.92 32.24
CA PHE A 170 -3.35 2.61 31.02
C PHE A 170 -4.24 1.86 30.03
N TYR A 171 -4.42 2.43 28.82
CA TYR A 171 -5.23 1.84 27.76
C TYR A 171 -4.35 1.37 26.60
N PRO A 172 -4.41 0.08 26.19
CA PRO A 172 -3.70 -0.40 25.03
C PRO A 172 -4.24 0.29 23.78
N GLN A 173 -3.35 0.81 22.95
CA GLN A 173 -3.78 1.47 21.71
C GLN A 173 -3.94 0.51 20.55
N TYR A 174 -3.15 -0.56 20.55
CA TYR A 174 -3.27 -1.62 19.57
C TYR A 174 -3.51 -2.95 20.27
N ARG A 175 -4.22 -3.84 19.59
CA ARG A 175 -4.42 -5.22 20.02
C ARG A 175 -4.12 -6.14 18.86
N PHE A 176 -3.35 -7.18 19.15
CA PHE A 176 -3.16 -8.29 18.23
C PHE A 176 -3.99 -9.47 18.71
N SER A 177 -4.91 -9.94 17.87
CA SER A 177 -5.65 -11.19 18.13
C SER A 177 -5.14 -12.27 17.19
N PHE A 178 -4.85 -13.44 17.72
CA PHE A 178 -4.36 -14.63 17.04
C PHE A 178 -5.30 -15.80 17.31
N GLU A 179 -6.17 -16.15 16.36
CA GLU A 179 -7.20 -17.17 16.55
C GLU A 179 -6.74 -18.54 16.05
N ALA A 180 -5.50 -18.91 16.38
CA ALA A 180 -4.94 -20.24 16.15
C ALA A 180 -4.23 -20.73 17.42
N ALA A 181 -4.15 -22.06 17.60
CA ALA A 181 -3.61 -22.66 18.80
C ALA A 181 -2.65 -23.81 18.48
N PRO A 182 -1.55 -23.93 19.25
CA PRO A 182 -0.71 -25.12 19.19
C PRO A 182 -1.48 -26.35 19.66
N GLU A 183 -1.40 -27.40 18.86
CA GLU A 183 -1.87 -28.74 19.18
C GLU A 183 -0.67 -29.68 19.21
N LEU A 184 -0.49 -30.36 20.33
CA LEU A 184 0.64 -31.25 20.59
C LEU A 184 0.14 -32.67 20.83
N VAL A 185 0.78 -33.68 20.26
CA VAL A 185 0.54 -35.08 20.62
C VAL A 185 1.67 -35.51 21.54
N ILE A 186 1.34 -35.81 22.80
CA ILE A 186 2.30 -36.21 23.83
C ILE A 186 1.96 -37.58 24.41
N SER A 187 2.97 -38.34 24.80
CA SER A 187 2.79 -39.60 25.51
C SER A 187 3.72 -39.73 26.70
N GLY A 188 3.29 -40.51 27.69
CA GLY A 188 4.00 -40.69 28.96
C GLY A 188 3.27 -41.60 29.93
N GLU A 189 3.61 -41.47 31.20
CA GLU A 189 2.97 -42.20 32.30
C GLU A 189 2.59 -41.22 33.42
N PHE A 190 1.42 -41.42 34.02
CA PHE A 190 1.02 -40.69 35.23
C PHE A 190 1.64 -41.32 36.49
N ASP A 191 1.69 -40.58 37.60
CA ASP A 191 2.22 -41.04 38.90
C ASP A 191 1.53 -42.33 39.41
N ASP A 192 0.29 -42.58 39.00
CA ASP A 192 -0.48 -43.79 39.35
C ASP A 192 -0.13 -45.02 38.51
N GLY A 193 0.84 -44.90 37.59
CA GLY A 193 1.28 -45.95 36.68
C GLY A 193 0.48 -46.04 35.38
N THR A 194 -0.51 -45.18 35.17
CA THR A 194 -1.35 -45.21 33.96
C THR A 194 -0.61 -44.57 32.78
N PRO A 195 -0.40 -45.28 31.66
CA PRO A 195 0.14 -44.65 30.46
C PRO A 195 -0.87 -43.71 29.81
N PHE A 196 -0.40 -42.70 29.10
CA PHE A 196 -1.23 -41.81 28.29
C PHE A 196 -0.59 -41.53 26.93
N GLU A 197 -1.44 -41.28 25.96
CA GLU A 197 -1.13 -40.64 24.69
C GLU A 197 -2.30 -39.69 24.43
N GLU A 198 -2.04 -38.39 24.38
CA GLU A 198 -3.08 -37.38 24.37
C GLU A 198 -2.74 -36.25 23.39
N THR A 199 -3.77 -35.78 22.69
CA THR A 199 -3.72 -34.56 21.88
C THR A 199 -4.03 -33.35 22.77
N VAL A 200 -3.01 -32.61 23.16
CA VAL A 200 -3.11 -31.40 23.97
C VAL A 200 -3.31 -30.20 23.05
N ASN A 201 -4.53 -29.66 23.05
CA ASN A 201 -4.83 -28.38 22.44
C ASN A 201 -4.70 -27.25 23.47
N VAL A 202 -3.69 -26.39 23.29
CA VAL A 202 -3.39 -25.32 24.25
C VAL A 202 -4.51 -24.27 24.32
N ALA A 203 -5.36 -24.14 23.29
CA ALA A 203 -6.51 -23.24 23.37
C ALA A 203 -7.54 -23.65 24.43
N ASN A 204 -7.61 -24.93 24.80
CA ASN A 204 -8.55 -25.38 25.83
C ASN A 204 -8.17 -24.89 27.23
N ALA A 205 -6.93 -24.47 27.45
CA ALA A 205 -6.50 -23.88 28.72
C ALA A 205 -7.17 -22.52 28.99
N TYR A 206 -7.72 -21.84 27.97
CA TYR A 206 -8.31 -20.50 28.08
C TYR A 206 -9.79 -20.48 28.44
N MET A 207 -10.54 -21.56 28.21
CA MET A 207 -11.97 -21.52 28.47
C MET A 207 -12.18 -21.35 29.98
N LYS A 208 -12.92 -20.30 30.37
CA LYS A 208 -13.17 -20.00 31.79
C LYS A 208 -14.31 -20.91 32.26
N GLY A 209 -14.22 -21.42 33.49
CA GLY A 209 -15.20 -22.31 34.12
C GLY A 209 -16.59 -21.71 34.42
N GLU A 210 -17.11 -20.82 33.59
CA GLU A 210 -18.49 -20.34 33.66
C GLU A 210 -19.35 -21.15 32.70
N GLY A 211 -20.47 -21.68 33.17
CA GLY A 211 -21.33 -22.67 32.51
C GLY A 211 -22.07 -22.21 31.24
N ASN A 212 -21.45 -21.38 30.40
CA ASN A 212 -21.89 -21.11 29.03
C ASN A 212 -20.74 -21.44 28.07
N ASN A 213 -21.03 -22.25 27.06
CA ASN A 213 -20.16 -22.68 25.95
C ASN A 213 -19.63 -21.51 25.08
N THR A 214 -19.21 -20.38 25.63
CA THR A 214 -18.79 -19.22 24.84
C THR A 214 -17.32 -19.29 24.40
N TYR A 215 -17.09 -20.13 23.40
CA TYR A 215 -16.51 -19.80 22.08
C TYR A 215 -15.22 -18.95 21.96
N THR A 216 -14.21 -19.09 22.83
CA THR A 216 -12.89 -18.46 22.56
C THR A 216 -11.75 -19.47 22.62
N GLN A 217 -11.38 -20.04 21.47
CA GLN A 217 -10.20 -20.90 21.26
C GLN A 217 -9.04 -20.11 20.60
N GLY A 218 -8.81 -18.87 21.03
CA GLY A 218 -7.79 -17.99 20.43
C GLY A 218 -7.02 -17.20 21.47
N VAL A 219 -5.77 -16.87 21.13
CA VAL A 219 -4.84 -16.06 21.91
C VAL A 219 -4.97 -14.59 21.49
N TRP A 220 -4.90 -13.62 22.41
CA TRP A 220 -4.79 -12.22 22.02
C TRP A 220 -3.93 -11.46 23.01
N ALA A 221 -3.18 -10.46 22.55
CA ALA A 221 -2.34 -9.65 23.41
C ALA A 221 -2.60 -8.17 23.18
N ALA A 222 -2.61 -7.42 24.28
CA ALA A 222 -2.62 -5.96 24.26
C ALA A 222 -1.22 -5.46 23.90
N LEU A 223 -1.12 -4.44 23.04
CA LEU A 223 0.14 -3.78 22.69
C LEU A 223 0.15 -2.43 23.38
N ALA A 224 0.93 -2.35 24.45
CA ALA A 224 0.82 -1.26 25.38
C ALA A 224 2.18 -0.87 25.98
N PRO A 225 3.18 -0.48 25.17
CA PRO A 225 4.34 0.22 25.70
C PRO A 225 3.99 1.69 26.00
N PRO A 226 4.66 2.33 26.97
CA PRO A 226 4.39 3.71 27.37
C PRO A 226 4.62 4.75 26.24
N ASP A 227 5.59 4.51 25.35
CA ASP A 227 5.97 5.40 24.23
C ASP A 227 5.74 4.75 22.85
N LEU A 228 4.49 4.38 22.53
CA LEU A 228 4.15 3.76 21.24
C LEU A 228 3.95 4.78 20.09
N ASP A 229 4.97 5.60 19.85
CA ASP A 229 5.07 6.43 18.64
C ASP A 229 5.93 5.70 17.60
N PHE A 230 5.52 5.74 16.32
CA PHE A 230 6.31 5.20 15.21
C PHE A 230 6.89 6.32 14.36
N MET A 231 8.22 6.37 14.25
CA MET A 231 8.92 7.30 13.37
C MET A 231 8.65 6.95 11.90
N PRO A 232 8.84 7.90 10.96
CA PRO A 232 8.73 7.63 9.53
C PRO A 232 9.51 6.38 9.12
N GLY A 233 8.84 5.41 8.50
CA GLY A 233 9.46 4.17 8.03
C GLY A 233 9.78 3.12 9.10
N GLU A 234 9.69 3.44 10.39
CA GLU A 234 10.21 2.59 11.48
C GLU A 234 9.49 1.24 11.60
N ILE A 235 10.28 0.18 11.79
CA ILE A 235 9.82 -1.18 12.12
C ILE A 235 10.23 -1.50 13.55
N ARG A 236 9.25 -1.74 14.43
CA ARG A 236 9.49 -1.97 15.86
C ARG A 236 8.93 -3.31 16.33
N ILE A 237 9.71 -4.01 17.14
CA ILE A 237 9.35 -5.32 17.72
C ILE A 237 8.76 -5.13 19.12
N LEU A 238 7.75 -5.95 19.43
CA LEU A 238 7.11 -6.09 20.71
C LEU A 238 7.04 -7.59 21.06
N SER A 239 7.32 -7.94 22.31
CA SER A 239 7.25 -9.32 22.79
C SER A 239 6.80 -9.34 24.26
N ALA A 240 6.50 -10.52 24.78
CA ALA A 240 6.30 -10.70 26.21
C ALA A 240 7.62 -10.44 26.95
N THR A 241 7.57 -9.62 28.00
CA THR A 241 8.73 -9.19 28.82
C THR A 241 8.74 -9.79 30.23
N ALA A 242 7.83 -10.72 30.51
CA ALA A 242 7.74 -11.42 31.78
C ALA A 242 7.11 -12.80 31.60
N GLU A 243 7.37 -13.71 32.54
CA GLU A 243 6.68 -14.99 32.64
C GLU A 243 5.32 -14.79 33.34
N ALA A 244 4.22 -15.20 32.69
CA ALA A 244 2.87 -15.04 33.26
C ALA A 244 1.96 -16.26 33.02
N MET A 245 1.26 -16.69 34.08
CA MET A 245 0.26 -17.76 34.03
C MET A 245 -1.02 -17.26 33.36
N GLY A 246 -1.64 -18.09 32.53
CA GLY A 246 -2.79 -17.77 31.69
C GLY A 246 -3.81 -16.73 32.18
N ASN A 247 -3.80 -15.55 31.55
CA ASN A 247 -4.96 -14.79 31.09
C ASN A 247 -4.47 -13.74 30.06
N PHE A 248 -4.52 -14.09 28.77
CA PHE A 248 -4.12 -13.20 27.67
C PHE A 248 -4.84 -11.85 27.64
N ARG A 249 -5.99 -11.73 28.32
CA ARG A 249 -6.71 -10.47 28.42
C ARG A 249 -5.98 -9.39 29.22
N GLU A 250 -5.08 -9.81 30.11
CA GLU A 250 -4.43 -8.96 31.12
C GLU A 250 -2.93 -8.80 30.84
N ASN A 251 -2.40 -9.44 29.79
CA ASN A 251 -0.98 -9.47 29.49
C ASN A 251 -0.64 -8.55 28.30
N GLU A 252 0.34 -7.68 28.50
CA GLU A 252 0.80 -6.68 27.55
C GLU A 252 2.09 -7.14 26.87
N LEU A 253 2.23 -6.84 25.57
CA LEU A 253 3.51 -6.92 24.87
C LEU A 253 4.19 -5.56 24.93
N ASP A 254 5.47 -5.58 25.30
CA ASP A 254 6.29 -4.40 25.56
C ASP A 254 7.65 -4.53 24.87
N TYR A 255 8.54 -3.55 25.09
CA TYR A 255 9.90 -3.57 24.63
C TYR A 255 10.74 -4.55 25.46
N GLY A 256 11.11 -5.66 24.85
CA GLY A 256 11.99 -6.63 25.47
C GLY A 256 11.81 -8.00 24.85
N TRP A 257 12.88 -8.77 24.88
CA TRP A 257 12.85 -10.16 24.53
C TRP A 257 13.94 -10.89 25.30
N GLN A 258 13.57 -11.95 26.00
CA GLN A 258 14.50 -12.94 26.54
C GLN A 258 13.93 -14.34 26.34
N ASP A 259 14.81 -15.32 26.16
CA ASP A 259 14.40 -16.72 26.05
C ASP A 259 13.63 -17.20 27.28
N SER A 260 13.79 -16.62 28.48
CA SER A 260 13.06 -17.06 29.67
C SER A 260 11.64 -16.50 29.82
N GLU A 261 11.23 -15.54 28.98
CA GLU A 261 9.95 -14.83 29.11
C GLU A 261 8.83 -15.50 28.30
N GLY A 262 7.57 -15.16 28.57
CA GLY A 262 6.42 -15.69 27.80
C GLY A 262 5.26 -16.17 28.65
N PHE A 263 4.20 -16.61 27.99
CA PHE A 263 2.98 -17.09 28.64
C PHE A 263 3.06 -18.57 28.87
N PHE A 264 2.54 -19.05 30.01
CA PHE A 264 2.58 -20.47 30.30
C PHE A 264 1.24 -21.07 30.76
N PHE A 265 1.12 -22.37 30.51
CA PHE A 265 -0.05 -23.19 30.86
C PHE A 265 0.40 -24.55 31.39
N ASP A 266 -0.19 -24.96 32.50
CA ASP A 266 0.12 -26.23 33.14
C ASP A 266 -0.93 -27.28 32.77
N TRP A 267 -0.51 -28.33 32.09
CA TRP A 267 -1.33 -29.49 31.78
C TRP A 267 -1.13 -30.60 32.82
N PRO A 268 -2.20 -31.32 33.23
CA PRO A 268 -3.59 -31.20 32.76
C PRO A 268 -4.34 -29.93 33.19
N PHE A 269 -5.16 -29.36 32.29
CA PHE A 269 -5.98 -28.17 32.57
C PHE A 269 -7.37 -28.55 33.13
N PRO A 270 -8.15 -27.61 33.72
CA PRO A 270 -9.52 -27.88 34.18
C PRO A 270 -10.49 -28.41 33.11
N HIS A 271 -10.18 -28.18 31.82
CA HIS A 271 -10.95 -28.61 30.66
C HIS A 271 -10.33 -29.80 29.90
N SER A 272 -9.21 -30.33 30.39
CA SER A 272 -8.73 -31.64 29.93
C SER A 272 -9.80 -32.70 30.19
N PRO A 273 -9.82 -33.81 29.42
CA PRO A 273 -10.72 -34.92 29.67
C PRO A 273 -10.72 -35.31 31.15
N SER A 274 -11.90 -35.66 31.68
CA SER A 274 -12.08 -35.95 33.11
C SER A 274 -11.15 -37.05 33.65
N ALA A 275 -10.65 -37.92 32.77
CA ALA A 275 -9.66 -38.95 33.09
C ALA A 275 -8.29 -38.38 33.52
N TYR A 276 -7.98 -37.12 33.20
CA TYR A 276 -6.65 -36.53 33.40
C TYR A 276 -6.64 -35.32 34.33
N ARG A 277 -7.78 -34.65 34.51
CA ARG A 277 -7.89 -33.33 35.17
C ARG A 277 -7.19 -33.20 36.53
N ASP A 278 -7.14 -34.28 37.30
CA ASP A 278 -6.56 -34.32 38.66
C ASP A 278 -5.30 -35.21 38.73
N LYS A 279 -4.67 -35.51 37.59
CA LYS A 279 -3.49 -36.38 37.51
C LYS A 279 -2.18 -35.60 37.42
N TYR A 280 -1.13 -36.25 37.88
CA TYR A 280 0.26 -35.80 37.82
C TYR A 280 1.07 -36.74 36.96
N VAL A 281 2.07 -36.19 36.28
CA VAL A 281 2.95 -36.93 35.38
C VAL A 281 4.07 -37.56 36.19
N ALA A 282 4.35 -38.84 35.93
CA ALA A 282 5.47 -39.54 36.53
C ALA A 282 6.79 -38.99 36.01
N ASP A 283 7.84 -39.03 36.84
CA ASP A 283 9.21 -38.71 36.41
C ASP A 283 9.79 -39.83 35.52
N LYS A 284 9.17 -40.01 34.35
CA LYS A 284 9.46 -40.99 33.31
C LYS A 284 9.51 -40.29 31.96
N PRO A 285 10.14 -40.90 30.93
CA PRO A 285 10.28 -40.26 29.64
C PRO A 285 8.94 -39.83 29.03
N ILE A 286 8.82 -38.54 28.73
CA ILE A 286 7.73 -37.94 27.97
C ILE A 286 8.18 -37.78 26.53
N THR A 287 7.36 -38.23 25.60
CA THR A 287 7.62 -38.13 24.15
C THR A 287 6.67 -37.13 23.52
N ILE A 288 7.20 -36.29 22.62
CA ILE A 288 6.42 -35.39 21.77
C ILE A 288 6.39 -35.98 20.38
N HIS A 289 5.22 -36.44 19.95
CA HIS A 289 5.03 -37.07 18.66
C HIS A 289 4.77 -36.06 17.55
N SER A 290 4.08 -34.96 17.84
CA SER A 290 3.89 -33.91 16.84
C SER A 290 3.49 -32.59 17.47
N VAL A 291 3.82 -31.48 16.82
CA VAL A 291 3.31 -30.14 17.15
C VAL A 291 2.90 -29.41 15.88
N ILE A 292 1.66 -28.93 15.85
CA ILE A 292 1.09 -28.20 14.73
C ILE A 292 0.30 -26.99 15.24
N ILE A 293 0.35 -25.86 14.52
CA ILE A 293 -0.58 -24.75 14.74
C ILE A 293 -1.81 -24.98 13.87
N LYS A 294 -2.95 -25.27 14.51
CA LYS A 294 -4.23 -25.39 13.80
C LYS A 294 -4.96 -24.05 13.78
N GLU A 295 -5.38 -23.67 12.58
CA GLU A 295 -6.42 -22.65 12.42
C GLU A 295 -7.74 -23.18 12.98
N ARG A 296 -8.60 -22.28 13.45
CA ARG A 296 -9.94 -22.61 13.92
C ARG A 296 -10.76 -23.33 12.83
N ASN A 297 -10.92 -24.64 12.97
CA ASN A 297 -11.77 -25.49 12.13
C ASN A 297 -12.77 -26.23 13.04
N ASP A 298 -13.98 -25.68 13.22
CA ASP A 298 -14.96 -26.24 14.15
C ASP A 298 -15.68 -27.47 13.52
N ASP A 299 -15.06 -28.65 13.51
CA ASP A 299 -15.66 -29.91 13.05
C ASP A 299 -16.82 -30.43 13.94
N TRP A 300 -17.03 -29.85 15.13
CA TRP A 300 -18.06 -30.31 16.08
C TRP A 300 -19.50 -29.88 15.75
N PHE A 301 -19.72 -29.07 14.71
CA PHE A 301 -21.03 -28.48 14.35
C PHE A 301 -21.72 -29.16 13.14
N VAL A 302 -21.57 -30.48 13.03
CA VAL A 302 -22.16 -31.31 11.97
C VAL A 302 -23.70 -31.45 12.07
N GLY A 303 -24.32 -31.07 13.20
CA GLY A 303 -25.77 -31.19 13.38
C GLY A 303 -26.47 -29.86 13.66
N GLY A 304 -26.99 -29.18 12.64
CA GLY A 304 -27.90 -28.04 12.88
C GLY A 304 -28.05 -27.05 11.73
N SER A 305 -29.29 -26.71 11.42
CA SER A 305 -29.74 -25.88 10.31
C SER A 305 -29.43 -24.39 10.45
N ARG A 306 -29.11 -23.75 9.31
CA ARG A 306 -29.28 -22.32 8.95
C ARG A 306 -28.60 -21.27 9.83
N GLY A 307 -27.81 -20.40 9.20
CA GLY A 307 -27.52 -19.05 9.71
C GLY A 307 -26.04 -18.71 9.79
N ASP A 308 -25.35 -19.22 10.81
CA ASP A 308 -24.16 -18.55 11.34
C ASP A 308 -22.90 -19.45 11.38
N LYS A 309 -22.55 -20.07 10.24
CA LYS A 309 -21.45 -21.06 10.16
C LYS A 309 -20.08 -20.50 9.77
N LEU A 310 -19.67 -19.36 10.36
CA LEU A 310 -18.54 -18.58 9.83
C LEU A 310 -17.75 -17.90 10.94
N SER A 311 -16.60 -18.46 11.32
CA SER A 311 -15.64 -17.84 12.24
C SER A 311 -14.25 -18.42 11.96
N GLY A 312 -13.20 -17.58 11.94
CA GLY A 312 -11.81 -18.02 11.80
C GLY A 312 -10.95 -16.97 11.12
N ALA A 313 -10.69 -15.83 11.79
CA ALA A 313 -9.62 -14.95 11.37
C ALA A 313 -8.34 -15.45 12.04
N TYR A 314 -7.39 -16.00 11.29
CA TYR A 314 -6.13 -16.47 11.84
C TYR A 314 -5.42 -15.37 12.66
N TRP A 315 -5.36 -14.13 12.17
CA TRP A 315 -4.93 -12.98 12.98
C TRP A 315 -5.67 -11.69 12.63
N SER A 316 -5.78 -10.78 13.61
CA SER A 316 -6.26 -9.41 13.40
C SER A 316 -5.46 -8.39 14.21
N LEU A 317 -5.08 -7.30 13.55
CA LEU A 317 -4.52 -6.11 14.19
C LEU A 317 -5.65 -5.08 14.38
N LYS A 318 -5.80 -4.57 15.59
CA LYS A 318 -6.89 -3.64 15.96
C LYS A 318 -6.31 -2.40 16.64
N HIS A 319 -7.02 -1.28 16.52
CA HIS A 319 -6.76 -0.05 17.28
C HIS A 319 -7.89 0.20 18.27
N GLU A 320 -7.60 0.31 19.55
CA GLU A 320 -8.61 0.48 20.61
C GLU A 320 -8.81 1.95 21.02
N THR A 321 -10.00 2.26 21.51
CA THR A 321 -10.28 3.55 22.15
C THR A 321 -10.94 3.34 23.52
N PRO A 322 -10.81 4.30 24.46
CA PRO A 322 -11.36 4.17 25.82
C PRO A 322 -12.87 3.90 25.87
N SER A 323 -13.65 4.34 24.87
CA SER A 323 -15.11 4.12 24.82
C SER A 323 -15.54 2.73 24.35
N ASP A 324 -14.60 1.92 23.87
CA ASP A 324 -14.88 0.72 23.07
C ASP A 324 -14.61 -0.61 23.78
N LEU A 325 -13.97 -0.60 24.96
CA LEU A 325 -13.69 -1.82 25.76
C LEU A 325 -14.94 -2.65 26.12
N ASN A 326 -16.13 -2.02 26.07
CA ASN A 326 -17.41 -2.65 26.41
C ASN A 326 -18.35 -2.85 25.21
N LYS A 327 -17.91 -2.61 23.96
CA LYS A 327 -18.77 -2.67 22.75
C LYS A 327 -18.15 -3.58 21.67
N ASN A 328 -18.99 -4.33 20.96
CA ASN A 328 -18.63 -5.34 19.96
C ASN A 328 -17.34 -5.01 19.15
N ASN A 329 -16.30 -5.84 19.36
CA ASN A 329 -14.89 -5.70 18.93
C ASN A 329 -14.61 -5.62 17.41
N ALA A 330 -15.63 -5.74 16.56
CA ALA A 330 -15.47 -5.77 15.11
C ALA A 330 -15.19 -4.36 14.51
N ASN A 331 -15.48 -3.30 15.28
CA ASN A 331 -15.39 -1.91 14.81
C ASN A 331 -14.00 -1.26 14.98
N LEU A 332 -12.92 -2.04 15.11
CA LEU A 332 -11.59 -1.54 15.47
C LEU A 332 -10.45 -2.12 14.62
N VAL A 333 -10.77 -2.86 13.57
CA VAL A 333 -9.81 -3.64 12.78
C VAL A 333 -9.01 -2.75 11.83
N ILE A 334 -7.68 -2.86 11.89
CA ILE A 334 -6.70 -2.30 10.94
C ILE A 334 -6.45 -3.30 9.81
N GLN A 335 -6.09 -4.53 10.18
CA GLN A 335 -5.83 -5.63 9.25
C GLN A 335 -6.44 -6.92 9.78
N ASN A 336 -6.95 -7.73 8.86
CA ASN A 336 -7.54 -9.02 9.17
C ASN A 336 -7.08 -10.07 8.17
N ALA A 337 -6.60 -11.21 8.66
CA ALA A 337 -6.21 -12.35 7.83
C ALA A 337 -6.96 -13.61 8.26
N CYS A 338 -7.45 -14.37 7.30
CA CYS A 338 -8.20 -15.62 7.54
C CYS A 338 -7.82 -16.71 6.54
N ALA A 339 -8.20 -17.96 6.86
CA ALA A 339 -8.04 -19.13 6.02
C ALA A 339 -6.59 -19.27 5.54
N MET A 340 -5.63 -19.19 6.47
CA MET A 340 -4.21 -19.19 6.13
C MET A 340 -3.77 -20.50 5.47
N TRP A 341 -4.47 -21.58 5.78
CA TRP A 341 -4.27 -22.90 5.18
C TRP A 341 -5.45 -23.26 4.28
N LYS A 342 -5.21 -24.02 3.20
CA LYS A 342 -6.29 -24.40 2.27
C LYS A 342 -6.98 -25.68 2.77
N ASP A 343 -8.29 -25.58 3.01
CA ASP A 343 -9.19 -26.65 3.49
C ASP A 343 -9.08 -27.98 2.69
N PRO A 344 -9.28 -29.16 3.31
CA PRO A 344 -9.33 -30.48 2.64
C PRO A 344 -10.21 -30.59 1.38
N VAL A 345 -11.21 -29.72 1.17
CA VAL A 345 -11.92 -29.64 -0.13
C VAL A 345 -10.94 -29.39 -1.29
N TYR A 346 -9.87 -28.60 -1.08
CA TYR A 346 -8.79 -28.39 -2.04
C TYR A 346 -7.83 -29.59 -2.12
N ALA A 347 -7.53 -30.23 -0.99
CA ALA A 347 -6.68 -31.44 -0.96
C ALA A 347 -7.25 -32.55 -1.87
N SER A 348 -8.58 -32.64 -2.00
CA SER A 348 -9.21 -33.60 -2.93
C SER A 348 -9.02 -33.27 -4.42
N LYS A 349 -8.76 -32.00 -4.77
CA LYS A 349 -8.69 -31.50 -6.15
C LYS A 349 -7.24 -31.28 -6.63
N TYR A 350 -6.34 -30.93 -5.71
CA TYR A 350 -4.90 -30.76 -5.93
C TYR A 350 -4.13 -31.35 -4.74
N PRO A 351 -4.12 -32.69 -4.56
CA PRO A 351 -3.44 -33.34 -3.43
C PRO A 351 -1.93 -33.06 -3.38
N GLU A 352 -1.31 -32.80 -4.54
CA GLU A 352 0.08 -32.36 -4.65
C GLU A 352 0.35 -30.93 -4.15
N LEU A 353 -0.72 -30.16 -3.90
CA LEU A 353 -0.69 -28.79 -3.36
C LEU A 353 -1.44 -28.72 -2.03
N GLU A 354 -1.51 -29.82 -1.27
CA GLU A 354 -2.11 -29.85 0.07
C GLU A 354 -1.31 -28.94 1.01
N LEU A 355 -1.84 -27.73 1.25
CA LEU A 355 -1.19 -26.73 2.08
C LEU A 355 -1.59 -26.91 3.54
N SER A 356 -0.69 -27.50 4.32
CA SER A 356 -0.85 -27.70 5.77
C SER A 356 0.13 -26.81 6.55
N PRO A 357 -0.23 -26.41 7.78
CA PRO A 357 0.72 -25.74 8.66
C PRO A 357 1.97 -26.59 8.83
N GLY A 358 3.14 -25.93 8.88
CA GLY A 358 4.39 -26.60 9.20
C GLY A 358 4.25 -27.32 10.55
N THR A 359 4.77 -28.53 10.62
CA THR A 359 4.56 -29.45 11.75
C THR A 359 5.91 -30.00 12.20
N LEU A 360 6.09 -30.10 13.52
CA LEU A 360 7.14 -30.93 14.11
C LEU A 360 6.69 -32.39 14.04
N GLU A 361 7.52 -33.28 13.48
CA GLU A 361 7.24 -34.73 13.37
C GLU A 361 7.90 -35.55 14.50
N ASP A 362 7.42 -36.78 14.68
CA ASP A 362 7.82 -37.68 15.76
C ASP A 362 9.33 -37.98 15.73
N GLY A 363 9.94 -38.06 16.91
CA GLY A 363 11.35 -38.33 17.09
C GLY A 363 12.29 -37.15 16.81
N THR A 364 11.77 -35.97 16.41
CA THR A 364 12.59 -34.76 16.21
C THR A 364 13.10 -34.19 17.53
N ILE A 365 12.29 -34.29 18.60
CA ILE A 365 12.67 -33.87 19.95
C ILE A 365 12.90 -35.12 20.80
N PRO A 366 14.07 -35.31 21.41
CA PRO A 366 14.34 -36.45 22.27
C PRO A 366 13.37 -36.52 23.46
N PRO A 367 12.94 -37.72 23.89
CA PRO A 367 12.16 -37.86 25.10
C PRO A 367 12.87 -37.26 26.32
N PHE A 368 12.10 -36.64 27.21
CA PHE A 368 12.64 -35.94 28.37
C PHE A 368 12.01 -36.41 29.67
N LEU A 369 12.75 -36.25 30.77
CA LEU A 369 12.24 -36.49 32.11
C LEU A 369 11.68 -35.18 32.68
N PRO A 370 10.48 -35.17 33.28
CA PRO A 370 9.92 -33.99 33.93
C PRO A 370 10.91 -33.30 34.88
N SER A 371 11.67 -34.07 35.68
CA SER A 371 12.66 -33.54 36.62
C SER A 371 13.82 -32.78 35.95
N HIS A 372 14.16 -33.10 34.70
CA HIS A 372 15.21 -32.41 33.95
C HIS A 372 14.75 -31.07 33.38
N THR A 373 13.44 -30.85 33.28
CA THR A 373 12.83 -29.64 32.74
C THR A 373 12.16 -28.77 33.82
N LEU A 374 12.59 -28.91 35.08
CA LEU A 374 12.16 -28.07 36.20
C LEU A 374 12.92 -26.74 36.25
N ASN A 375 12.36 -25.76 36.97
CA ASN A 375 13.01 -24.48 37.30
C ASN A 375 13.47 -23.69 36.06
N SER A 376 12.56 -23.49 35.10
CA SER A 376 12.83 -22.75 33.85
C SER A 376 13.86 -23.41 32.92
N ASN A 377 14.21 -24.68 33.15
CA ASN A 377 14.84 -25.50 32.12
C ASN A 377 13.76 -25.99 31.16
N TYR A 378 13.73 -25.45 29.95
CA TYR A 378 12.76 -25.81 28.92
C TYR A 378 13.43 -26.47 27.72
N ILE A 379 12.61 -27.18 26.94
CA ILE A 379 12.96 -27.73 25.65
C ILE A 379 12.32 -26.85 24.58
N ASP A 380 13.13 -26.39 23.64
CA ASP A 380 12.68 -25.65 22.47
C ASP A 380 11.97 -26.59 21.49
N ILE A 381 10.73 -26.26 21.16
CA ILE A 381 9.91 -26.99 20.19
C ILE A 381 10.14 -26.43 18.78
N GLY A 382 10.43 -25.14 18.68
CA GLY A 382 10.48 -24.40 17.44
C GLY A 382 9.47 -23.26 17.40
N THR A 383 9.39 -22.64 16.23
CA THR A 383 8.75 -21.33 16.07
C THR A 383 7.91 -21.27 14.82
N TRP A 384 6.74 -20.65 14.91
CA TRP A 384 5.95 -20.31 13.74
C TRP A 384 6.12 -18.83 13.42
N LEU A 385 6.69 -18.54 12.25
CA LEU A 385 6.99 -17.19 11.79
C LEU A 385 6.20 -16.88 10.51
N PHE A 386 5.56 -15.72 10.49
CA PHE A 386 4.98 -15.11 9.31
C PHE A 386 5.44 -13.67 9.22
N HIS A 387 5.91 -13.24 8.06
CA HIS A 387 6.47 -11.91 7.86
C HIS A 387 6.06 -11.35 6.50
N LEU A 388 6.08 -10.04 6.32
CA LEU A 388 5.94 -9.43 5.00
C LEU A 388 7.06 -9.88 4.08
N ARG A 389 6.75 -9.98 2.79
CA ARG A 389 7.72 -10.46 1.79
C ARG A 389 8.97 -9.59 1.73
N THR A 390 10.13 -10.23 1.62
CA THR A 390 11.43 -9.57 1.48
C THR A 390 11.77 -9.33 0.01
N THR A 391 12.72 -8.45 -0.28
CA THR A 391 13.16 -8.20 -1.67
C THR A 391 14.10 -9.28 -2.21
N SER A 392 14.45 -10.30 -1.43
CA SER A 392 15.42 -11.33 -1.81
C SER A 392 14.96 -12.74 -1.43
N GLU A 393 13.72 -13.09 -1.81
CA GLU A 393 13.14 -14.40 -1.55
C GLU A 393 13.63 -15.46 -2.55
N PRO A 394 14.19 -16.58 -2.07
CA PRO A 394 14.82 -17.57 -2.95
C PRO A 394 13.82 -18.54 -3.59
N ASN A 395 12.61 -18.73 -3.07
CA ASN A 395 11.69 -19.78 -3.54
C ASN A 395 10.43 -19.22 -4.23
N ASN A 396 9.75 -18.25 -3.60
CA ASN A 396 8.44 -17.76 -4.03
C ASN A 396 8.39 -16.23 -4.28
N GLY A 397 9.52 -15.63 -4.67
CA GLY A 397 9.63 -14.18 -4.82
C GLY A 397 8.69 -13.59 -5.86
N LEU A 398 7.90 -12.60 -5.44
CA LEU A 398 6.99 -11.82 -6.29
C LEU A 398 7.47 -10.37 -6.41
N ARG A 399 6.84 -9.58 -7.29
CA ARG A 399 7.01 -8.13 -7.26
C ARG A 399 6.20 -7.58 -6.08
N ASN A 400 6.83 -7.45 -4.91
CA ASN A 400 6.13 -7.35 -3.62
C ASN A 400 5.05 -6.28 -3.51
N LEU A 401 5.24 -5.11 -4.13
CA LEU A 401 4.31 -3.97 -4.05
C LEU A 401 3.47 -3.79 -5.31
N VAL A 402 3.69 -4.65 -6.31
CA VAL A 402 2.98 -4.67 -7.59
C VAL A 402 1.98 -5.82 -7.62
N ASP A 403 2.36 -6.99 -7.11
CA ASP A 403 1.54 -8.21 -7.09
C ASP A 403 0.87 -8.46 -5.74
N ALA A 404 1.13 -7.58 -4.76
CA ALA A 404 0.53 -7.59 -3.44
C ALA A 404 0.43 -6.18 -2.81
N ASN A 405 -0.38 -6.06 -1.76
CA ASN A 405 -0.53 -4.83 -0.97
C ASN A 405 -0.33 -5.12 0.54
N PRO A 406 0.74 -4.60 1.17
CA PRO A 406 0.98 -4.80 2.60
C PRO A 406 -0.04 -4.03 3.47
N ARG A 407 -0.75 -3.04 2.91
CA ARG A 407 -1.83 -2.29 3.59
C ARG A 407 -3.22 -2.92 3.39
N ALA A 408 -3.30 -4.14 2.85
CA ALA A 408 -4.57 -4.81 2.63
C ALA A 408 -5.34 -4.96 3.94
N VAL A 409 -6.57 -4.44 3.95
CA VAL A 409 -7.40 -4.44 5.16
C VAL A 409 -7.96 -5.84 5.43
N PHE A 410 -8.13 -6.63 4.37
CA PHE A 410 -8.53 -8.03 4.47
C PHE A 410 -7.66 -8.90 3.54
N SER A 411 -7.19 -10.02 4.07
CA SER A 411 -6.31 -10.94 3.36
C SER A 411 -6.79 -12.39 3.49
N ALA A 412 -6.72 -13.14 2.40
CA ALA A 412 -6.91 -14.59 2.41
C ALA A 412 -6.12 -15.25 1.27
N PRO A 413 -5.26 -16.24 1.54
CA PRO A 413 -4.41 -16.87 0.52
C PRO A 413 -5.22 -17.69 -0.49
N ARG A 414 -6.46 -18.08 -0.15
CA ARG A 414 -7.40 -18.68 -1.11
C ARG A 414 -7.71 -17.81 -2.32
N TRP A 415 -7.53 -16.48 -2.22
CA TRP A 415 -7.72 -15.56 -3.34
C TRP A 415 -6.48 -15.46 -4.23
N ASP A 416 -5.35 -15.99 -3.76
CA ASP A 416 -4.10 -16.01 -4.48
C ASP A 416 -3.96 -17.22 -5.41
N GLY A 417 -4.88 -18.19 -5.35
CA GLY A 417 -4.91 -19.40 -6.19
C GLY A 417 -4.11 -20.55 -5.58
N PRO A 418 -4.05 -21.73 -6.19
CA PRO A 418 -3.56 -22.95 -5.52
C PRO A 418 -2.04 -22.94 -5.28
N SER A 419 -1.26 -22.26 -6.12
CA SER A 419 0.21 -22.33 -6.07
C SER A 419 0.87 -21.32 -5.13
N LEU A 420 0.17 -20.24 -4.76
CA LEU A 420 0.68 -19.29 -3.78
C LEU A 420 0.37 -19.82 -2.38
N PHE A 421 1.43 -20.26 -1.71
CA PHE A 421 1.39 -20.90 -0.39
C PHE A 421 0.96 -19.92 0.72
N THR A 422 1.25 -18.63 0.54
CA THR A 422 1.17 -17.61 1.58
C THR A 422 0.15 -16.52 1.22
N LEU A 423 -0.27 -15.73 2.22
CA LEU A 423 -1.07 -14.50 1.99
C LEU A 423 -0.28 -13.64 0.98
N GLY A 424 -0.86 -13.16 -0.11
CA GLY A 424 -0.11 -12.46 -1.18
C GLY A 424 1.04 -11.53 -0.73
N ALA A 425 0.88 -10.76 0.36
CA ALA A 425 1.90 -9.86 0.91
C ALA A 425 2.80 -10.45 2.02
N TYR A 426 2.46 -11.60 2.61
CA TYR A 426 3.23 -12.26 3.66
C TYR A 426 3.86 -13.56 3.16
N GLN A 427 4.88 -14.02 3.85
CA GLN A 427 5.49 -15.33 3.69
C GLN A 427 5.53 -16.06 5.04
N GLY A 428 5.43 -17.39 5.02
CA GLY A 428 5.78 -18.20 6.18
C GLY A 428 7.28 -18.49 6.22
N GLY A 429 7.81 -18.66 7.43
CA GLY A 429 9.17 -19.14 7.67
C GLY A 429 9.35 -20.61 7.28
N GLY A 430 10.61 -21.05 7.25
CA GLY A 430 11.02 -22.41 6.89
C GLY A 430 11.29 -22.58 5.39
N GLU A 431 11.98 -23.67 5.01
CA GLU A 431 12.30 -23.98 3.60
C GLU A 431 11.04 -24.17 2.75
N ASP A 432 10.04 -24.86 3.32
CA ASP A 432 8.74 -25.11 2.69
C ASP A 432 7.79 -23.90 2.76
N GLN A 433 8.17 -22.87 3.53
CA GLN A 433 7.38 -21.65 3.79
C GLN A 433 6.07 -21.89 4.56
N ASN A 434 5.92 -23.04 5.21
CA ASN A 434 4.75 -23.45 6.00
C ASN A 434 4.69 -22.81 7.40
N GLY A 435 5.56 -21.83 7.68
CA GLY A 435 5.59 -21.07 8.91
C GLY A 435 6.51 -21.67 9.97
N TYR A 436 6.70 -23.00 10.01
CA TYR A 436 7.50 -23.68 11.04
C TYR A 436 9.00 -23.53 10.80
N LEU A 437 9.71 -23.15 11.87
CA LEU A 437 11.17 -23.09 11.97
C LEU A 437 11.61 -24.00 13.12
N PRO A 438 12.56 -24.92 12.88
CA PRO A 438 13.07 -25.78 13.93
C PRO A 438 13.87 -24.98 14.98
N PRO A 439 14.09 -25.57 16.18
CA PRO A 439 14.88 -24.95 17.24
C PRO A 439 16.20 -24.35 16.74
N GLY A 440 16.53 -23.14 17.22
CA GLY A 440 17.75 -22.42 16.85
C GLY A 440 17.79 -21.85 15.42
N SER A 441 16.70 -21.95 14.64
CA SER A 441 16.61 -21.39 13.27
C SER A 441 15.96 -20.00 13.20
N VAL A 442 15.60 -19.44 14.35
CA VAL A 442 14.88 -18.17 14.46
C VAL A 442 15.88 -17.02 14.39
N PRO A 443 15.62 -15.98 13.58
CA PRO A 443 16.41 -14.77 13.63
C PRO A 443 16.22 -14.04 14.97
N GLU A 444 17.32 -13.80 15.67
CA GLU A 444 17.34 -12.97 16.87
C GLU A 444 16.87 -11.54 16.55
N PRO A 445 16.13 -10.87 17.47
CA PRO A 445 15.77 -9.47 17.29
C PRO A 445 17.03 -8.58 17.33
N SER A 446 17.07 -7.56 16.48
CA SER A 446 18.19 -6.61 16.42
C SER A 446 17.91 -5.39 17.31
N PHE A 447 19.00 -4.79 17.80
CA PHE A 447 18.98 -3.58 18.60
C PHE A 447 19.45 -2.41 17.73
N GLY A 448 18.54 -1.49 17.41
CA GLY A 448 18.91 -0.29 16.66
C GLY A 448 19.79 0.68 17.46
N ASP A 449 20.31 1.70 16.79
CA ASP A 449 21.21 2.75 17.32
C ASP A 449 20.68 3.52 18.56
N TYR A 450 19.45 3.24 18.99
CA TYR A 450 18.74 3.93 20.06
C TYR A 450 18.16 3.02 21.16
N SER A 451 18.69 1.79 21.33
CA SER A 451 18.20 0.79 22.31
C SER A 451 16.74 0.33 22.12
N ARG A 452 16.17 0.56 20.93
CA ARG A 452 14.82 0.09 20.54
C ARG A 452 14.98 -1.24 19.80
N TYR A 453 14.23 -2.26 20.20
CA TYR A 453 14.18 -3.54 19.48
C TYR A 453 13.53 -3.32 18.11
N THR A 454 14.31 -3.43 17.04
CA THR A 454 13.88 -3.12 15.67
C THR A 454 13.71 -4.37 14.83
N GLY A 455 12.63 -4.43 14.07
CA GLY A 455 12.43 -5.45 13.05
C GLY A 455 13.28 -5.15 11.82
N LEU A 456 13.56 -6.19 11.02
CA LEU A 456 14.31 -6.06 9.77
C LEU A 456 13.43 -6.50 8.61
N ASN A 457 13.46 -5.71 7.54
CA ASN A 457 12.79 -5.95 6.26
C ASN A 457 13.78 -5.59 5.12
N GLY A 458 13.31 -5.40 3.90
CA GLY A 458 14.16 -5.24 2.73
C GLY A 458 14.69 -6.60 2.30
N PRO A 459 16.01 -6.80 2.10
CA PRO A 459 16.56 -8.07 1.62
C PRO A 459 16.55 -9.20 2.65
N SER A 460 16.32 -8.90 3.94
CA SER A 460 16.45 -9.88 5.02
C SER A 460 15.54 -9.55 6.21
N ILE A 461 15.08 -10.60 6.90
CA ILE A 461 14.31 -10.52 8.15
C ILE A 461 15.17 -10.69 9.42
N GLY A 462 16.46 -10.97 9.27
CA GLY A 462 17.41 -11.18 10.36
C GLY A 462 18.59 -10.21 10.28
N ASP A 463 19.38 -10.16 11.36
CA ASP A 463 20.47 -9.17 11.61
C ASP A 463 21.69 -9.27 10.68
N THR A 464 21.51 -9.86 9.50
CA THR A 464 22.45 -9.68 8.39
C THR A 464 22.52 -8.19 8.05
N SER A 465 23.70 -7.67 7.73
CA SER A 465 23.96 -6.24 7.42
C SER A 465 23.10 -5.64 6.29
N LEU A 466 22.27 -6.44 5.62
CA LEU A 466 21.38 -6.02 4.53
C LEU A 466 19.97 -5.65 5.02
N GLY A 467 19.52 -6.15 6.17
CA GLY A 467 18.19 -5.87 6.71
C GLY A 467 17.98 -4.40 7.03
N GLN A 468 16.76 -3.90 6.85
CA GLN A 468 16.40 -2.49 7.04
C GLN A 468 15.41 -2.33 8.20
N SER A 469 15.72 -1.43 9.13
CA SER A 469 14.83 -1.06 10.24
C SER A 469 13.89 0.10 9.92
N HIS A 470 14.15 0.81 8.81
CA HIS A 470 13.34 1.91 8.32
C HIS A 470 13.10 1.73 6.83
N ILE A 471 11.83 1.68 6.40
CA ILE A 471 11.43 1.65 4.99
C ILE A 471 10.19 2.52 4.82
N VAL A 472 10.23 3.47 3.91
CA VAL A 472 9.08 4.30 3.54
C VAL A 472 8.58 3.89 2.16
N LEU A 473 7.28 3.65 2.05
CA LEU A 473 6.62 3.32 0.78
C LEU A 473 5.58 4.35 0.35
N PHE A 474 4.90 4.98 1.31
CA PHE A 474 3.74 5.81 1.03
C PHE A 474 3.93 7.23 1.53
N ASP A 475 3.72 8.19 0.64
CA ASP A 475 3.67 9.60 1.00
C ASP A 475 2.33 9.92 1.68
N VAL A 476 2.36 10.81 2.66
CA VAL A 476 1.18 11.46 3.23
C VAL A 476 1.28 12.95 2.92
N PRO A 477 0.33 13.53 2.16
CA PRO A 477 0.50 14.87 1.62
C PRO A 477 0.45 15.90 2.75
N ARG A 478 1.49 16.72 2.85
CA ARG A 478 1.60 17.86 3.78
C ARG A 478 1.26 19.20 3.11
N PHE A 479 1.09 19.18 1.78
CA PHE A 479 0.74 20.33 0.95
C PHE A 479 -0.31 19.91 -0.08
N PRO A 480 -1.03 20.87 -0.71
CA PRO A 480 -1.93 20.57 -1.81
C PRO A 480 -1.25 19.78 -2.93
N LEU A 481 -1.96 18.80 -3.49
CA LEU A 481 -1.49 18.03 -4.64
C LEU A 481 -1.47 18.91 -5.90
N VAL A 482 -0.44 18.72 -6.73
CA VAL A 482 -0.17 19.48 -7.96
C VAL A 482 -0.16 18.58 -9.21
N SER A 483 -0.23 17.27 -9.03
CA SER A 483 -0.19 16.25 -10.09
C SER A 483 -0.98 15.00 -9.73
N LEU A 484 -1.65 14.41 -10.71
CA LEU A 484 -2.35 13.12 -10.55
C LEU A 484 -1.40 11.99 -10.13
N GLY A 485 -0.12 12.06 -10.51
CA GLY A 485 0.87 11.04 -10.13
C GLY A 485 0.99 10.88 -8.61
N GLN A 486 0.74 11.95 -7.84
CA GLN A 486 0.83 11.92 -6.37
C GLN A 486 -0.27 11.06 -5.71
N PHE A 487 -1.31 10.68 -6.45
CA PHE A 487 -2.31 9.72 -5.95
C PHE A 487 -1.80 8.27 -5.90
N GLN A 488 -0.59 7.98 -6.39
CA GLN A 488 -0.03 6.63 -6.31
C GLN A 488 0.13 6.08 -4.88
N HIS A 489 0.07 6.94 -3.86
CA HIS A 489 0.14 6.54 -2.45
C HIS A 489 -1.22 6.34 -1.79
N ALA A 490 -2.32 6.78 -2.43
CA ALA A 490 -3.66 6.58 -1.91
C ALA A 490 -3.98 5.07 -1.81
N ASN A 491 -4.55 4.62 -0.68
CA ASN A 491 -4.84 3.20 -0.45
C ASN A 491 -6.11 2.74 -1.17
N LEU A 492 -6.09 2.77 -2.51
CA LEU A 492 -7.21 2.36 -3.36
C LEU A 492 -7.46 0.84 -3.35
N SER A 493 -6.42 0.06 -3.04
CA SER A 493 -6.44 -1.40 -2.99
C SER A 493 -6.90 -1.89 -1.62
N ARG A 494 -7.86 -2.81 -1.58
CA ARG A 494 -8.45 -3.37 -0.36
C ARG A 494 -7.89 -4.75 0.00
N TYR A 495 -7.57 -5.54 -1.02
CA TYR A 495 -7.22 -6.96 -0.87
C TYR A 495 -5.73 -7.20 -1.10
N ASN A 496 -5.25 -8.33 -0.58
CA ASN A 496 -3.83 -8.65 -0.53
C ASN A 496 -3.18 -8.93 -1.90
N PHE A 497 -3.95 -9.23 -2.95
CA PHE A 497 -3.46 -9.51 -4.31
C PHE A 497 -3.50 -8.28 -5.23
N GLU A 498 -4.07 -7.16 -4.77
CA GLU A 498 -4.11 -5.92 -5.53
C GLU A 498 -2.79 -5.16 -5.35
N PRO A 499 -2.32 -4.41 -6.36
CA PRO A 499 -1.08 -3.62 -6.26
C PRO A 499 -1.16 -2.54 -5.17
N ALA A 500 -0.03 -2.22 -4.53
CA ALA A 500 0.05 -1.12 -3.55
C ALA A 500 0.02 0.28 -4.21
N HIS A 501 0.52 0.38 -5.45
CA HIS A 501 0.61 1.62 -6.23
C HIS A 501 -0.19 1.51 -7.54
N LEU A 502 -1.45 1.97 -7.53
CA LEU A 502 -2.36 1.83 -8.68
C LEU A 502 -2.25 3.00 -9.67
N VAL A 503 -2.29 4.24 -9.17
CA VAL A 503 -2.31 5.43 -10.03
C VAL A 503 -0.94 5.62 -10.70
N GLY A 504 -0.95 5.90 -12.00
CA GLY A 504 0.25 6.10 -12.81
C GLY A 504 1.01 4.82 -13.17
N ASN A 505 0.58 3.65 -12.68
CA ASN A 505 1.26 2.36 -12.91
C ASN A 505 0.29 1.35 -13.52
N SER A 506 0.77 0.42 -14.35
CA SER A 506 -0.11 -0.53 -15.05
C SER A 506 0.58 -1.87 -15.31
N TYR A 507 1.22 -2.43 -14.28
CA TYR A 507 1.76 -3.77 -14.36
C TYR A 507 0.62 -4.80 -14.45
N ALA A 508 0.81 -5.81 -15.30
CA ALA A 508 -0.13 -6.90 -15.43
C ALA A 508 -0.11 -7.77 -14.17
N ASN A 509 -1.29 -7.97 -13.57
CA ASN A 509 -1.45 -8.86 -12.44
C ASN A 509 -1.34 -10.34 -12.91
N PRO A 510 -0.49 -11.17 -12.29
CA PRO A 510 -0.32 -12.57 -12.69
C PRO A 510 -1.60 -13.42 -12.55
N ARG A 511 -2.58 -12.96 -11.80
CA ARG A 511 -3.86 -13.66 -11.58
C ARG A 511 -4.89 -13.35 -12.67
N ILE A 512 -4.56 -12.46 -13.61
CA ILE A 512 -5.44 -11.99 -14.69
C ILE A 512 -4.79 -12.27 -16.05
N PRO A 513 -5.51 -12.83 -17.05
CA PRO A 513 -4.99 -13.02 -18.40
C PRO A 513 -4.43 -11.73 -19.00
N LEU A 514 -3.34 -11.81 -19.74
CA LEU A 514 -2.63 -10.65 -20.30
C LEU A 514 -3.51 -9.82 -21.25
N GLU A 515 -4.46 -10.45 -21.91
CA GLU A 515 -5.39 -9.84 -22.86
C GLU A 515 -6.68 -9.31 -22.19
N SER A 516 -6.80 -9.40 -20.87
CA SER A 516 -8.01 -9.06 -20.13
C SER A 516 -7.72 -8.13 -18.95
N ILE A 517 -8.73 -7.37 -18.54
CA ILE A 517 -8.75 -6.59 -17.28
C ILE A 517 -9.56 -7.28 -16.18
N VAL A 518 -10.12 -8.45 -16.48
CA VAL A 518 -10.94 -9.22 -15.56
C VAL A 518 -10.66 -10.71 -15.70
N LYS A 519 -10.54 -11.38 -14.56
CA LYS A 519 -10.61 -12.84 -14.47
C LYS A 519 -11.85 -13.21 -13.67
N THR A 520 -12.87 -13.69 -14.37
CA THR A 520 -14.06 -14.21 -13.69
C THR A 520 -13.83 -15.63 -13.20
N LYS A 521 -14.46 -15.98 -12.06
CA LYS A 521 -14.37 -17.30 -11.44
C LYS A 521 -12.92 -17.78 -11.26
N PHE A 522 -12.10 -16.93 -10.66
CA PHE A 522 -10.71 -17.30 -10.39
C PHE A 522 -10.65 -18.60 -9.57
N ASP A 523 -9.73 -19.49 -9.96
CA ASP A 523 -9.65 -20.88 -9.49
C ASP A 523 -11.00 -21.65 -9.48
N ASN A 524 -11.83 -21.42 -10.51
CA ASN A 524 -13.19 -21.99 -10.63
C ASN A 524 -14.15 -21.63 -9.48
N THR A 525 -13.81 -20.64 -8.66
CA THR A 525 -14.63 -20.23 -7.52
C THR A 525 -15.71 -19.26 -7.99
N TYR A 526 -16.98 -19.69 -7.97
CA TYR A 526 -18.11 -18.88 -8.46
C TYR A 526 -18.28 -17.59 -7.65
N GLY A 527 -18.18 -16.44 -8.32
CA GLY A 527 -18.30 -15.11 -7.69
C GLY A 527 -16.96 -14.46 -7.34
N LEU A 528 -15.84 -15.18 -7.52
CA LEU A 528 -14.49 -14.65 -7.33
C LEU A 528 -14.04 -14.00 -8.63
N ASN A 529 -14.25 -12.70 -8.75
CA ASN A 529 -13.81 -11.93 -9.91
C ASN A 529 -12.62 -11.06 -9.51
N LEU A 530 -11.51 -11.21 -10.22
CA LEU A 530 -10.33 -10.36 -10.04
C LEU A 530 -10.34 -9.30 -11.13
N PHE A 531 -10.03 -8.06 -10.74
CA PHE A 531 -10.03 -6.90 -11.61
C PHE A 531 -8.61 -6.34 -11.70
N ASP A 532 -8.20 -5.91 -12.89
CA ASP A 532 -6.99 -5.14 -13.09
C ASP A 532 -7.26 -3.70 -12.68
N THR A 533 -7.24 -3.48 -11.36
CA THR A 533 -7.61 -2.20 -10.76
C THR A 533 -6.67 -1.08 -11.19
N ALA A 534 -5.39 -1.38 -11.41
CA ALA A 534 -4.42 -0.40 -11.91
C ALA A 534 -4.82 0.11 -13.29
N TYR A 535 -5.14 -0.81 -14.22
CA TYR A 535 -5.63 -0.44 -15.55
C TYR A 535 -6.89 0.42 -15.46
N MET A 536 -7.90 -0.05 -14.72
CA MET A 536 -9.22 0.58 -14.64
C MET A 536 -9.18 1.97 -13.97
N VAL A 537 -8.35 2.15 -12.96
CA VAL A 537 -8.14 3.45 -12.30
C VAL A 537 -7.53 4.43 -13.30
N ASN A 538 -6.43 4.08 -13.95
CA ASN A 538 -5.76 4.97 -14.91
C ASN A 538 -6.63 5.29 -16.12
N ASP A 539 -7.42 4.32 -16.59
CA ASP A 539 -8.38 4.55 -17.67
C ASP A 539 -9.43 5.59 -17.31
N ARG A 540 -9.84 5.62 -16.04
CA ARG A 540 -10.81 6.60 -15.58
C ARG A 540 -10.20 7.97 -15.32
N ILE A 541 -8.99 8.04 -14.76
CA ILE A 541 -8.49 9.29 -14.19
C ILE A 541 -7.50 10.07 -15.08
N SER A 542 -6.81 9.40 -16.00
CA SER A 542 -5.64 10.01 -16.66
C SER A 542 -5.99 11.08 -17.70
N ASP A 543 -7.17 10.98 -18.31
CA ASP A 543 -7.58 11.85 -19.43
C ASP A 543 -8.66 12.88 -19.05
N GLU A 544 -9.34 12.69 -17.92
CA GLU A 544 -10.50 13.50 -17.53
C GLU A 544 -10.21 14.53 -16.43
N TYR A 545 -9.03 14.45 -15.79
CA TYR A 545 -8.74 15.23 -14.59
C TYR A 545 -7.35 15.83 -14.57
N PHE A 546 -7.22 16.90 -13.79
CA PHE A 546 -5.95 17.52 -13.41
C PHE A 546 -6.17 18.34 -12.14
N PHE A 547 -5.09 18.77 -11.49
CA PHE A 547 -5.14 19.72 -10.38
C PHE A 547 -4.92 21.13 -10.92
N SER A 548 -5.90 22.05 -10.79
CA SER A 548 -5.65 23.45 -11.20
C SER A 548 -4.68 24.16 -10.27
N THR A 549 -4.61 23.71 -9.02
CA THR A 549 -3.91 24.36 -7.92
C THR A 549 -4.39 25.79 -7.61
N VAL A 550 -5.63 26.12 -8.03
CA VAL A 550 -6.31 27.39 -7.70
C VAL A 550 -7.17 27.19 -6.46
N SER A 551 -6.63 27.60 -5.31
CA SER A 551 -7.20 27.28 -4.00
C SER A 551 -8.28 28.26 -3.52
N PRO A 552 -9.37 27.78 -2.89
CA PRO A 552 -10.34 28.65 -2.23
C PRO A 552 -9.74 29.45 -1.07
N GLU A 553 -8.56 29.06 -0.57
CA GLU A 553 -7.84 29.74 0.51
C GLU A 553 -7.13 31.02 0.04
N LEU A 554 -6.96 31.21 -1.28
CA LEU A 554 -6.34 32.42 -1.85
C LEU A 554 -7.15 33.68 -1.54
N THR A 555 -6.49 34.80 -1.25
CA THR A 555 -7.19 36.08 -1.12
C THR A 555 -7.69 36.59 -2.47
N GLU A 556 -8.62 37.55 -2.50
CA GLU A 556 -9.02 38.20 -3.76
C GLU A 556 -7.80 38.81 -4.48
N ALA A 557 -6.86 39.40 -3.73
CA ALA A 557 -5.63 39.94 -4.29
C ALA A 557 -4.73 38.85 -4.90
N ASP A 558 -4.56 37.71 -4.22
CA ASP A 558 -3.81 36.58 -4.77
C ASP A 558 -4.45 36.04 -6.05
N TYR A 559 -5.78 36.01 -6.08
CA TYR A 559 -6.53 35.57 -7.24
C TYR A 559 -6.34 36.53 -8.43
N GLN A 560 -6.45 37.84 -8.22
CA GLN A 560 -6.17 38.84 -9.26
C GLN A 560 -4.72 38.73 -9.75
N ALA A 561 -3.77 38.49 -8.85
CA ALA A 561 -2.37 38.29 -9.20
C ALA A 561 -2.14 37.00 -10.01
N LEU A 562 -2.87 35.91 -9.74
CA LEU A 562 -2.84 34.70 -10.58
C LEU A 562 -3.42 34.96 -11.98
N ALA A 563 -4.53 35.70 -12.04
CA ALA A 563 -5.21 36.06 -13.28
C ALA A 563 -4.36 36.97 -14.19
N THR A 564 -3.57 37.87 -13.61
CA THR A 564 -2.65 38.75 -14.34
C THR A 564 -1.27 38.13 -14.59
N GLY A 565 -0.98 36.98 -13.98
CA GLY A 565 0.32 36.31 -14.03
C GLY A 565 1.40 36.95 -13.15
N GLU A 566 1.02 37.88 -12.26
CA GLU A 566 1.90 38.44 -11.22
C GLU A 566 2.26 37.39 -10.15
N LYS A 567 1.37 36.42 -9.91
CA LYS A 567 1.58 35.26 -9.03
C LYS A 567 1.48 33.97 -9.84
N SER A 568 2.21 32.94 -9.44
CA SER A 568 2.09 31.58 -10.00
C SER A 568 1.21 30.70 -9.11
N ALA A 569 0.50 29.75 -9.72
CA ALA A 569 -0.20 28.71 -8.99
C ALA A 569 0.82 27.74 -8.33
N TYR A 570 0.37 26.84 -7.44
CA TYR A 570 1.29 25.88 -6.81
C TYR A 570 2.01 25.02 -7.86
N ASN A 571 1.30 24.65 -8.93
CA ASN A 571 1.95 24.16 -10.14
C ASN A 571 2.38 25.35 -11.01
N THR A 572 3.67 25.69 -10.98
CA THR A 572 4.23 26.84 -11.71
C THR A 572 4.14 26.70 -13.24
N ARG A 573 3.96 25.48 -13.75
CA ARG A 573 3.75 25.17 -15.17
C ARG A 573 2.32 25.46 -15.63
N LEU A 574 1.34 25.55 -14.73
CA LEU A 574 -0.03 25.90 -15.08
C LEU A 574 -0.19 27.42 -15.15
N LYS A 575 -0.69 27.91 -16.29
CA LYS A 575 -1.00 29.31 -16.53
C LYS A 575 -2.51 29.47 -16.67
N PHE A 576 -3.11 30.26 -15.79
CA PHE A 576 -4.54 30.47 -15.75
C PHE A 576 -4.95 31.72 -16.54
N LEU A 577 -5.84 31.56 -17.54
CA LEU A 577 -6.31 32.64 -18.40
C LEU A 577 -7.70 33.15 -17.97
N ALA A 578 -7.73 33.92 -16.88
CA ALA A 578 -8.95 34.47 -16.33
C ALA A 578 -9.60 35.55 -17.24
N PRO A 579 -10.93 35.69 -17.21
CA PRO A 579 -11.60 36.89 -17.73
C PRO A 579 -11.18 38.15 -16.96
N THR A 580 -11.13 39.29 -17.66
CA THR A 580 -10.86 40.61 -17.10
C THR A 580 -11.94 40.96 -16.07
N GLY A 581 -11.53 41.27 -14.84
CA GLY A 581 -12.45 41.63 -13.77
C GLY A 581 -13.21 40.45 -13.18
N ALA A 582 -12.87 39.20 -13.54
CA ALA A 582 -13.37 38.03 -12.85
C ALA A 582 -13.03 38.15 -11.35
N THR A 583 -13.98 37.78 -10.51
CA THR A 583 -13.83 37.78 -9.05
C THR A 583 -13.55 36.37 -8.54
N LYS A 584 -12.99 36.26 -7.33
CA LYS A 584 -12.85 34.96 -6.66
C LYS A 584 -14.21 34.24 -6.56
N SER A 585 -15.28 34.95 -6.17
CA SER A 585 -16.62 34.38 -6.03
C SER A 585 -17.15 33.74 -7.32
N GLU A 586 -16.92 34.36 -8.49
CA GLU A 586 -17.38 33.80 -9.78
C GLU A 586 -16.68 32.49 -10.17
N ILE A 587 -15.47 32.24 -9.67
CA ILE A 587 -14.81 30.93 -9.81
C ILE A 587 -15.32 29.95 -8.78
N LEU A 588 -15.46 30.38 -7.53
CA LEU A 588 -15.85 29.53 -6.42
C LEU A 588 -17.30 29.03 -6.53
N GLU A 589 -18.20 29.84 -7.07
CA GLU A 589 -19.63 29.56 -7.19
C GLU A 589 -19.95 28.84 -8.52
N ILE A 590 -19.33 27.69 -8.78
CA ILE A 590 -19.61 26.91 -10.00
C ILE A 590 -21.09 26.50 -10.06
N GLU A 591 -21.83 27.17 -10.94
CA GLU A 591 -23.28 27.00 -11.06
C GLU A 591 -23.65 25.72 -11.83
N SER A 592 -22.78 25.23 -12.74
CA SER A 592 -23.07 24.11 -13.64
C SER A 592 -21.84 23.29 -14.09
N PRO A 593 -22.01 22.05 -14.59
CA PRO A 593 -20.91 21.31 -15.22
C PRO A 593 -20.26 22.04 -16.40
N SER A 594 -21.05 22.76 -17.20
CA SER A 594 -20.54 23.50 -18.35
C SER A 594 -19.65 24.69 -17.97
N THR A 595 -19.95 25.34 -16.83
CA THR A 595 -19.11 26.43 -16.31
C THR A 595 -17.82 25.87 -15.67
N LEU A 596 -17.88 24.68 -15.06
CA LEU A 596 -16.70 23.94 -14.60
C LEU A 596 -15.74 23.61 -15.76
N GLU A 597 -16.26 23.00 -16.83
CA GLU A 597 -15.48 22.68 -18.04
C GLU A 597 -14.89 23.94 -18.69
N ALA A 598 -15.64 25.03 -18.70
CA ALA A 598 -15.19 26.32 -19.21
C ALA A 598 -14.02 26.90 -18.41
N TRP A 599 -14.05 26.79 -17.09
CA TRP A 599 -12.92 27.15 -16.23
C TRP A 599 -11.69 26.25 -16.48
N GLY A 600 -11.89 24.94 -16.57
CA GLY A 600 -10.83 23.99 -16.91
C GLY A 600 -10.20 24.27 -18.29
N GLY A 601 -11.01 24.68 -19.27
CA GLY A 601 -10.57 25.03 -20.61
C GLY A 601 -9.71 26.30 -20.71
N ARG A 602 -9.55 27.05 -19.60
CA ARG A 602 -8.74 28.28 -19.52
C ARG A 602 -7.36 28.07 -18.91
N PHE A 603 -6.98 26.84 -18.60
CA PHE A 603 -5.60 26.52 -18.22
C PHE A 603 -4.75 26.23 -19.45
N MET A 604 -3.58 26.85 -19.49
CA MET A 604 -2.49 26.52 -20.42
C MET A 604 -1.33 25.90 -19.64
N VAL A 605 -0.54 25.10 -20.34
CA VAL A 605 0.62 24.41 -19.78
C VAL A 605 1.89 24.99 -20.41
N ASP A 606 2.74 25.55 -19.56
CA ASP A 606 4.04 26.10 -19.95
C ASP A 606 5.07 24.98 -20.14
N GLY A 607 5.54 24.82 -21.38
CA GLY A 607 6.43 23.73 -21.75
C GLY A 607 5.75 22.36 -21.87
N SER A 608 4.50 22.31 -22.37
CA SER A 608 3.83 21.04 -22.65
C SER A 608 4.65 20.17 -23.63
N PHE A 609 4.73 18.88 -23.34
CA PHE A 609 5.50 17.90 -24.08
C PHE A 609 4.60 16.83 -24.71
N ASN A 610 4.82 16.55 -25.98
CA ASN A 610 4.09 15.51 -26.68
C ASN A 610 4.71 14.14 -26.42
N ILE A 611 3.98 13.25 -25.73
CA ILE A 611 4.41 11.88 -25.43
C ILE A 611 4.66 11.03 -26.68
N ASN A 612 4.21 11.46 -27.86
CA ASN A 612 4.48 10.82 -29.14
C ASN A 612 5.77 11.32 -29.82
N SER A 613 6.60 12.09 -29.12
CA SER A 613 7.89 12.53 -29.63
C SER A 613 8.80 11.35 -29.92
N THR A 614 9.39 11.33 -31.12
CA THR A 614 10.42 10.37 -31.53
C THR A 614 11.84 10.95 -31.44
N SER A 615 11.99 12.13 -30.83
CA SER A 615 13.28 12.79 -30.62
C SER A 615 13.89 12.37 -29.28
N VAL A 616 15.06 11.74 -29.33
CA VAL A 616 15.84 11.32 -28.15
C VAL A 616 16.22 12.54 -27.31
N ASN A 617 16.75 13.59 -27.95
CA ASN A 617 17.12 14.83 -27.26
C ASN A 617 15.93 15.47 -26.55
N ALA A 618 14.72 15.39 -27.12
CA ALA A 618 13.53 15.96 -26.51
C ALA A 618 13.12 15.16 -25.25
N TRP A 619 13.15 13.84 -25.29
CA TRP A 619 12.93 13.00 -24.11
C TRP A 619 14.00 13.21 -23.04
N LYS A 620 15.28 13.24 -23.42
CA LYS A 620 16.38 13.51 -22.48
C LYS A 620 16.22 14.87 -21.82
N ALA A 621 15.83 15.91 -22.56
CA ALA A 621 15.58 17.24 -22.00
C ALA A 621 14.44 17.24 -20.97
N ILE A 622 13.35 16.50 -21.23
CA ILE A 622 12.26 16.35 -20.26
C ILE A 622 12.74 15.61 -19.01
N PHE A 623 13.47 14.52 -19.15
CA PHE A 623 13.99 13.80 -17.98
C PHE A 623 15.00 14.62 -17.18
N SER A 624 15.86 15.38 -17.88
CA SER A 624 16.82 16.29 -17.26
C SER A 624 16.16 17.46 -16.53
N SER A 625 14.94 17.85 -16.94
CA SER A 625 14.22 18.96 -16.30
C SER A 625 13.75 18.68 -14.87
N MET A 626 13.85 17.43 -14.41
CA MET A 626 13.54 17.04 -13.03
C MET A 626 14.69 17.31 -12.05
N ASP A 627 15.84 17.78 -12.54
CA ASP A 627 16.94 18.31 -11.72
C ASP A 627 16.50 19.62 -11.05
N GLN A 628 15.93 19.54 -9.85
CA GLN A 628 15.35 20.64 -9.08
C GLN A 628 15.79 20.52 -7.60
N PRO A 629 15.65 21.53 -6.73
CA PRO A 629 15.83 21.32 -5.30
C PRO A 629 14.63 20.60 -4.67
N PHE A 630 14.85 19.84 -3.60
CA PHE A 630 13.78 19.18 -2.81
C PHE A 630 13.99 19.33 -1.30
N LEU A 631 12.96 18.97 -0.53
CA LEU A 631 13.03 18.92 0.93
C LEU A 631 13.20 17.47 1.37
N SER A 632 14.16 17.21 2.25
CA SER A 632 14.30 15.94 2.98
C SER A 632 13.83 16.10 4.42
N ILE A 633 13.46 14.98 5.05
CA ILE A 633 13.25 14.94 6.49
C ILE A 633 14.62 14.76 7.13
N ASP A 634 14.99 15.68 8.01
CA ASP A 634 16.18 15.48 8.84
C ASP A 634 15.81 14.51 9.95
N VAL A 635 16.15 13.24 9.76
CA VAL A 635 15.83 12.21 10.75
C VAL A 635 17.00 12.07 11.71
N ASP A 636 17.08 13.00 12.66
CA ASP A 636 17.76 12.76 13.95
C ASP A 636 16.88 11.84 14.85
N HIS A 637 16.20 10.85 14.24
CA HIS A 637 15.30 9.79 14.75
C HIS A 637 14.40 10.09 15.98
N THR A 638 14.26 11.37 16.34
CA THR A 638 13.60 11.86 17.56
C THR A 638 12.63 13.00 17.25
N ASP A 639 12.82 13.72 16.13
CA ASP A 639 11.95 14.79 15.68
C ASP A 639 11.73 14.74 14.16
N ALA A 640 10.51 14.44 13.73
CA ALA A 640 10.14 14.37 12.31
C ALA A 640 9.70 15.74 11.73
N SER A 641 9.87 16.83 12.50
CA SER A 641 9.43 18.18 12.13
C SER A 641 10.50 19.00 11.41
N THR A 642 11.78 18.63 11.51
CA THR A 642 12.87 19.34 10.84
C THR A 642 12.96 18.93 9.37
N LEU A 643 12.92 19.93 8.48
CA LEU A 643 13.07 19.74 7.04
C LEU A 643 14.36 20.41 6.57
N THR A 644 15.14 19.69 5.77
CA THR A 644 16.38 20.20 5.19
C THR A 644 16.20 20.42 3.70
N LEU A 645 16.53 21.63 3.22
CA LEU A 645 16.56 21.91 1.79
C LEU A 645 17.81 21.27 1.19
N THR A 646 17.58 20.31 0.31
CA THR A 646 18.64 19.59 -0.41
C THR A 646 18.61 20.02 -1.87
N ASP A 647 19.76 20.45 -2.38
CA ASP A 647 19.96 20.80 -3.78
C ASP A 647 21.03 19.85 -4.36
N PRO A 648 20.65 18.59 -4.64
CA PRO A 648 21.62 17.61 -5.11
C PRO A 648 22.03 17.94 -6.53
N ASP A 649 23.29 17.68 -6.88
CA ASP A 649 23.76 17.80 -8.26
C ASP A 649 23.16 16.67 -9.12
N GLY A 650 22.30 17.00 -10.09
CA GLY A 650 21.77 16.09 -11.10
C GLY A 650 20.37 15.54 -10.82
N VAL A 651 19.84 14.76 -11.77
CA VAL A 651 18.45 14.28 -11.73
C VAL A 651 18.26 13.21 -10.66
N TYR A 652 17.36 13.45 -9.72
CA TYR A 652 16.91 12.46 -8.75
C TYR A 652 15.41 12.24 -8.84
N ILE A 653 15.01 11.00 -8.62
CA ILE A 653 13.62 10.55 -8.64
C ILE A 653 13.32 10.00 -7.26
N SER A 654 12.46 10.70 -6.54
CA SER A 654 11.93 10.24 -5.26
C SER A 654 10.51 9.74 -5.43
N ARG A 655 10.19 8.62 -4.79
CA ARG A 655 8.80 8.18 -4.68
C ARG A 655 8.01 9.07 -3.72
N THR A 656 8.59 9.48 -2.61
CA THR A 656 7.94 10.35 -1.61
C THR A 656 8.38 11.79 -1.79
N ASN A 657 7.51 12.74 -1.41
CA ASN A 657 7.84 14.16 -1.53
C ASN A 657 8.88 14.62 -0.47
N LEU A 658 9.10 13.78 0.55
CA LEU A 658 10.06 14.01 1.63
C LEU A 658 10.81 12.69 1.91
N PRO A 659 11.94 12.41 1.23
CA PRO A 659 12.79 11.27 1.55
C PRO A 659 13.49 11.47 2.90
N ILE A 660 13.93 10.36 3.53
CA ILE A 660 14.49 10.33 4.89
C ILE A 660 16.00 10.57 4.92
N LEU A 661 16.74 10.08 3.93
CA LEU A 661 18.20 10.26 3.86
C LEU A 661 18.58 11.36 2.88
N GLU A 662 19.66 12.08 3.19
CA GLU A 662 20.22 13.09 2.31
C GLU A 662 20.88 12.46 1.07
N GLU A 663 21.49 11.27 1.21
CA GLU A 663 22.14 10.55 0.11
C GLU A 663 21.16 9.65 -0.66
N GLY A 664 21.25 9.66 -2.00
CA GLY A 664 20.42 8.84 -2.88
C GLY A 664 21.15 7.60 -3.42
N TYR A 665 20.38 6.59 -3.82
CA TYR A 665 20.90 5.38 -4.47
C TYR A 665 21.36 5.66 -5.91
N THR A 666 22.48 5.06 -6.31
CA THR A 666 23.06 5.16 -7.67
C THR A 666 23.34 3.77 -8.23
N ALA A 667 23.55 3.65 -9.54
CA ALA A 667 23.81 2.37 -10.20
C ALA A 667 25.09 1.66 -9.73
N ASP A 668 26.12 2.43 -9.35
CA ASP A 668 27.43 1.91 -8.94
C ASP A 668 27.52 1.65 -7.41
N ALA A 669 26.39 1.79 -6.71
CA ALA A 669 26.28 1.56 -5.27
C ALA A 669 26.57 0.10 -4.89
N SER A 670 27.53 -0.10 -3.96
CA SER A 670 27.92 -1.44 -3.50
C SER A 670 28.19 -1.55 -2.00
N ASP A 671 27.88 -0.51 -1.22
CA ASP A 671 28.09 -0.50 0.23
C ASP A 671 26.76 -0.43 1.01
N GLU A 672 26.86 -0.66 2.33
CA GLU A 672 25.70 -0.73 3.22
C GLU A 672 24.91 0.59 3.28
N ASN A 673 25.58 1.74 3.23
CA ASN A 673 24.92 3.04 3.26
C ASN A 673 24.11 3.26 1.99
N ALA A 674 24.67 2.87 0.84
CA ALA A 674 23.96 2.93 -0.42
C ALA A 674 22.76 1.97 -0.45
N PHE A 675 22.85 0.81 0.21
CA PHE A 675 21.70 -0.09 0.35
C PHE A 675 20.61 0.50 1.25
N LYS A 676 20.97 1.21 2.33
CA LYS A 676 20.00 2.00 3.13
C LYS A 676 19.33 3.09 2.28
N ALA A 677 20.11 3.80 1.45
CA ALA A 677 19.60 4.81 0.53
C ALA A 677 18.57 4.26 -0.47
N PHE A 678 18.72 3.00 -0.92
CA PHE A 678 17.73 2.36 -1.79
C PHE A 678 16.33 2.28 -1.14
N PHE A 679 16.24 2.05 0.17
CA PHE A 679 14.94 1.88 0.85
C PHE A 679 14.40 3.17 1.48
N GLN A 680 15.29 4.09 1.85
CA GLN A 680 14.96 5.26 2.67
C GLN A 680 15.06 6.59 1.92
N SER A 681 15.56 6.58 0.69
CA SER A 681 15.88 7.79 -0.07
C SER A 681 15.37 7.76 -1.53
N TYR A 682 15.99 8.57 -2.38
CA TYR A 682 15.68 8.74 -3.81
C TYR A 682 16.68 8.01 -4.71
N ARG A 683 16.32 7.84 -6.00
CA ARG A 683 17.20 7.30 -7.05
C ARG A 683 17.83 8.44 -7.85
N LYS A 684 19.17 8.54 -7.87
CA LYS A 684 19.90 9.54 -8.66
C LYS A 684 20.35 8.98 -10.01
N PHE A 685 19.97 9.59 -11.12
CA PHE A 685 20.30 9.12 -12.48
C PHE A 685 21.64 9.68 -12.96
N SER A 686 22.43 8.84 -13.63
CA SER A 686 23.57 9.30 -14.43
C SER A 686 23.12 9.84 -15.80
N ASP A 687 23.97 10.65 -16.45
CA ASP A 687 23.69 11.13 -17.82
C ASP A 687 23.53 9.98 -18.83
N SER A 688 24.29 8.90 -18.65
CA SER A 688 24.17 7.68 -19.47
C SER A 688 22.83 6.99 -19.28
N GLU A 689 22.29 6.98 -18.06
CA GLU A 689 20.97 6.41 -17.79
C GLU A 689 19.85 7.28 -18.36
N LEU A 690 20.00 8.62 -18.30
CA LEU A 690 19.06 9.55 -18.93
C LEU A 690 19.02 9.38 -20.46
N GLU A 691 20.19 9.23 -21.09
CA GLU A 691 20.30 8.94 -22.53
C GLU A 691 19.66 7.58 -22.88
N ALA A 692 20.00 6.53 -22.11
CA ALA A 692 19.45 5.19 -22.32
C ALA A 692 17.92 5.17 -22.18
N LEU A 693 17.39 5.85 -21.15
CA LEU A 693 15.95 5.98 -20.93
C LEU A 693 15.27 6.74 -22.07
N ALA A 694 15.87 7.82 -22.57
CA ALA A 694 15.35 8.58 -23.71
C ALA A 694 15.31 7.75 -25.00
N LEU A 695 16.37 6.97 -25.28
CA LEU A 695 16.41 6.02 -26.40
C LEU A 695 15.31 4.96 -26.26
N ALA A 696 15.22 4.33 -25.09
CA ALA A 696 14.22 3.30 -24.81
C ALA A 696 12.79 3.84 -24.92
N MET A 697 12.55 5.09 -24.54
CA MET A 697 11.25 5.74 -24.73
C MET A 697 10.89 5.98 -26.19
N VAL A 698 11.84 6.42 -27.01
CA VAL A 698 11.61 6.56 -28.45
C VAL A 698 11.27 5.22 -29.07
N ASP A 699 11.89 4.13 -28.62
CA ASP A 699 11.55 2.78 -29.07
C ASP A 699 10.14 2.35 -28.65
N GLU A 700 9.74 2.62 -27.40
CA GLU A 700 8.36 2.37 -26.95
C GLU A 700 7.34 3.21 -27.74
N VAL A 701 7.64 4.47 -28.02
CA VAL A 701 6.79 5.35 -28.85
C VAL A 701 6.69 4.83 -30.29
N LYS A 702 7.76 4.33 -30.89
CA LYS A 702 7.71 3.76 -32.25
C LYS A 702 6.99 2.41 -32.31
N SER A 703 7.14 1.60 -31.26
CA SER A 703 6.59 0.24 -31.18
C SER A 703 5.11 0.22 -30.78
N ARG A 704 4.69 1.16 -29.92
CA ARG A 704 3.32 1.30 -29.43
C ARG A 704 2.60 2.48 -30.09
N GLY A 705 3.24 3.63 -30.18
CA GLY A 705 2.58 4.86 -30.60
C GLY A 705 2.03 4.86 -32.04
N PRO A 706 1.32 5.94 -32.42
CA PRO A 706 1.00 7.06 -31.56
C PRO A 706 -0.03 6.69 -30.48
N PHE A 707 0.22 7.13 -29.25
CA PHE A 707 -0.72 7.07 -28.14
C PHE A 707 -1.82 8.11 -28.35
N LEU A 708 -3.07 7.67 -28.24
CA LEU A 708 -4.23 8.54 -28.49
C LEU A 708 -4.65 9.35 -27.26
N SER A 709 -4.24 8.89 -26.07
CA SER A 709 -4.61 9.49 -24.79
C SER A 709 -3.52 9.24 -23.74
N MET A 710 -3.58 9.91 -22.59
CA MET A 710 -2.71 9.63 -21.45
C MET A 710 -2.99 8.24 -20.87
N SER A 711 -4.25 7.78 -20.83
CA SER A 711 -4.57 6.40 -20.44
C SER A 711 -3.85 5.37 -21.31
N ASP A 712 -3.87 5.49 -22.65
CA ASP A 712 -3.18 4.57 -23.57
C ASP A 712 -1.65 4.58 -23.39
N PHE A 713 -1.07 5.71 -22.97
CA PHE A 713 0.36 5.81 -22.65
C PHE A 713 0.72 5.13 -21.33
N ILE A 714 -0.09 5.37 -20.30
CA ILE A 714 0.14 4.88 -18.93
C ILE A 714 -0.16 3.38 -18.84
N ASN A 715 -1.20 2.91 -19.53
CA ASN A 715 -1.67 1.55 -19.43
C ASN A 715 -0.90 0.56 -20.32
N ARG A 716 -0.84 -0.70 -19.87
CA ARG A 716 -0.42 -1.83 -20.70
C ARG A 716 -1.41 -2.05 -21.85
N ARG A 717 -0.96 -2.62 -22.96
CA ARG A 717 -1.79 -2.84 -24.16
C ARG A 717 -2.29 -4.26 -24.26
N LEU A 718 -3.57 -4.46 -23.90
CA LEU A 718 -4.24 -5.77 -23.86
C LEU A 718 -4.19 -6.51 -25.22
N ASN A 719 -4.43 -5.81 -26.32
CA ASN A 719 -4.56 -6.41 -27.66
C ASN A 719 -3.29 -6.24 -28.52
N SER A 720 -2.10 -6.34 -27.92
CA SER A 720 -0.84 -6.23 -28.67
C SER A 720 -0.36 -7.56 -29.24
N SER A 721 0.22 -7.53 -30.44
CA SER A 721 0.94 -8.67 -31.01
C SER A 721 2.30 -8.91 -30.35
N ASN A 722 2.82 -7.91 -29.62
CA ASN A 722 4.01 -8.05 -28.79
C ASN A 722 3.58 -8.29 -27.33
N PRO A 723 3.79 -9.49 -26.76
CA PRO A 723 3.40 -9.82 -25.39
C PRO A 723 4.01 -8.88 -24.34
N GLU A 724 5.19 -8.30 -24.60
CA GLU A 724 5.81 -7.35 -23.66
C GLU A 724 4.97 -6.08 -23.46
N HIS A 725 4.21 -5.67 -24.48
CA HIS A 725 3.32 -4.53 -24.35
C HIS A 725 2.11 -4.81 -23.45
N GLN A 726 1.73 -6.08 -23.28
CA GLN A 726 0.64 -6.49 -22.40
C GLN A 726 1.04 -6.49 -20.92
N LYS A 727 2.34 -6.42 -20.61
CA LYS A 727 2.84 -6.57 -19.24
C LYS A 727 2.90 -5.28 -18.43
N ARG A 728 3.14 -4.14 -19.08
CA ARG A 728 3.31 -2.83 -18.41
C ARG A 728 3.11 -1.64 -19.35
N GLY A 729 2.95 -0.45 -18.76
CA GLY A 729 2.90 0.84 -19.47
C GLY A 729 4.20 1.17 -20.22
N ALA A 730 4.15 2.16 -21.11
CA ALA A 730 5.29 2.48 -21.99
C ALA A 730 6.52 2.97 -21.21
N LEU A 731 6.32 3.89 -20.27
CA LEU A 731 7.41 4.46 -19.48
C LEU A 731 8.01 3.44 -18.52
N GLN A 732 7.18 2.58 -17.92
CA GLN A 732 7.66 1.48 -17.11
C GLN A 732 8.49 0.48 -17.92
N ALA A 733 8.06 0.13 -19.14
CA ALA A 733 8.83 -0.76 -20.02
C ALA A 733 10.21 -0.20 -20.38
N ALA A 734 10.32 1.12 -20.58
CA ALA A 734 11.61 1.77 -20.81
C ALA A 734 12.50 1.77 -19.56
N LEU A 735 11.94 2.10 -18.38
CA LEU A 735 12.65 2.06 -17.10
C LEU A 735 13.21 0.67 -16.79
N ASP A 736 12.38 -0.36 -16.99
CA ASP A 736 12.75 -1.74 -16.67
C ASP A 736 13.80 -2.31 -17.61
N ARG A 737 13.94 -1.79 -18.85
CA ARG A 737 15.05 -2.16 -19.75
C ARG A 737 16.32 -1.35 -19.54
N THR A 738 16.29 -0.31 -18.71
CA THR A 738 17.39 0.64 -18.54
C THR A 738 17.72 0.81 -17.06
N VAL A 739 17.16 1.84 -16.41
CA VAL A 739 17.50 2.28 -15.05
C VAL A 739 17.32 1.17 -14.00
N ASN A 740 16.26 0.36 -14.08
CA ASN A 740 16.00 -0.67 -13.07
C ASN A 740 16.84 -1.94 -13.25
N GLN A 741 17.62 -2.06 -14.34
CA GLN A 741 18.57 -3.16 -14.51
C GLN A 741 19.81 -3.03 -13.61
N SER A 742 20.08 -1.85 -13.06
CA SER A 742 21.27 -1.57 -12.26
C SER A 742 21.07 -1.83 -10.75
N ILE A 743 20.05 -2.57 -10.36
CA ILE A 743 19.78 -2.86 -8.95
C ILE A 743 20.75 -3.95 -8.49
N HIS A 744 21.45 -3.69 -7.39
CA HIS A 744 22.45 -4.63 -6.88
C HIS A 744 21.80 -5.96 -6.42
N PRO A 745 22.32 -7.14 -6.79
CA PRO A 745 21.70 -8.43 -6.46
C PRO A 745 21.57 -8.74 -4.96
N GLN A 746 22.33 -8.04 -4.10
CA GLN A 746 22.18 -8.15 -2.63
C GLN A 746 20.99 -7.33 -2.09
N ILE A 747 20.52 -6.35 -2.85
CA ILE A 747 19.34 -5.55 -2.49
C ILE A 747 18.08 -6.30 -2.91
N ALA A 748 18.09 -6.88 -4.12
CA ALA A 748 16.91 -7.50 -4.67
C ALA A 748 17.24 -8.69 -5.56
N ALA A 749 16.45 -9.75 -5.43
CA ALA A 749 16.42 -10.86 -6.37
C ALA A 749 15.38 -10.63 -7.48
N ASP A 750 15.48 -11.42 -8.54
CA ASP A 750 14.47 -11.46 -9.61
C ASP A 750 13.16 -12.08 -9.08
N ALA A 751 12.02 -11.55 -9.54
CA ALA A 751 10.73 -12.15 -9.30
C ALA A 751 10.59 -13.45 -10.11
N ARG A 752 9.86 -14.42 -9.56
CA ARG A 752 9.73 -15.76 -10.16
C ARG A 752 8.35 -15.98 -10.73
N LYS A 753 8.30 -16.66 -11.87
CA LYS A 753 7.06 -17.11 -12.48
C LYS A 753 6.23 -17.92 -11.48
N ILE A 754 4.95 -17.58 -11.36
CA ILE A 754 4.02 -18.33 -10.53
C ILE A 754 3.59 -19.57 -11.32
N GLU A 755 3.85 -20.74 -10.74
CA GLU A 755 3.48 -22.03 -11.32
C GLU A 755 1.96 -22.22 -11.33
N GLY A 756 1.43 -23.01 -12.27
CA GLY A 756 0.01 -23.36 -12.33
C GLY A 756 -0.76 -22.74 -13.51
N SER A 757 -1.69 -23.51 -14.07
CA SER A 757 -2.38 -23.19 -15.33
C SER A 757 -3.38 -22.04 -15.26
N ILE A 758 -3.68 -21.52 -14.06
CA ILE A 758 -4.63 -20.42 -13.87
C ILE A 758 -3.97 -19.04 -13.89
N TYR A 759 -2.64 -18.96 -13.79
CA TYR A 759 -1.88 -17.72 -13.80
C TYR A 759 -1.41 -17.36 -15.22
N SER A 760 -1.20 -16.07 -15.44
CA SER A 760 -0.70 -15.52 -16.70
C SER A 760 0.81 -15.33 -16.67
N ASP A 761 1.43 -15.39 -17.86
CA ASP A 761 2.88 -15.26 -18.05
C ASP A 761 3.35 -13.79 -17.98
N THR A 762 3.12 -13.17 -16.83
CA THR A 762 3.38 -11.74 -16.57
C THR A 762 4.80 -11.47 -16.10
N LEU A 763 5.40 -12.43 -15.40
CA LEU A 763 6.76 -12.38 -14.86
C LEU A 763 7.69 -13.07 -15.86
N SER A 764 8.73 -12.37 -16.28
CA SER A 764 9.77 -12.93 -17.14
C SER A 764 10.90 -13.55 -16.31
N SER A 765 11.59 -14.55 -16.86
CA SER A 765 12.78 -15.16 -16.25
C SER A 765 14.06 -14.34 -16.47
N HIS A 766 13.93 -13.09 -16.92
CA HIS A 766 15.04 -12.19 -17.19
C HIS A 766 14.96 -11.03 -16.21
N HIS A 767 16.10 -10.41 -15.92
CA HIS A 767 16.33 -9.36 -14.92
C HIS A 767 15.43 -8.09 -14.99
N SER A 768 14.33 -8.09 -15.75
CA SER A 768 13.37 -6.98 -15.87
C SER A 768 12.23 -7.01 -14.86
N ASP A 769 12.02 -8.10 -14.12
CA ASP A 769 11.01 -8.18 -13.06
C ASP A 769 11.71 -8.43 -11.71
N SER A 770 11.81 -7.40 -10.87
CA SER A 770 12.52 -7.47 -9.58
C SER A 770 11.53 -7.61 -8.42
N GLN A 771 11.95 -8.31 -7.36
CA GLN A 771 11.17 -8.37 -6.13
C GLN A 771 11.13 -7.02 -5.39
N ALA A 772 12.08 -6.11 -5.68
CA ALA A 772 12.08 -4.76 -5.14
C ALA A 772 11.13 -3.79 -5.87
N SER A 773 10.40 -4.22 -6.91
CA SER A 773 9.45 -3.34 -7.60
C SER A 773 8.49 -2.65 -6.62
N GLY A 774 8.48 -1.32 -6.67
CA GLY A 774 7.72 -0.44 -5.77
C GLY A 774 8.44 0.02 -4.50
N HIS A 775 9.69 -0.38 -4.24
CA HIS A 775 10.56 0.20 -3.19
C HIS A 775 11.31 1.43 -3.72
N SER A 776 11.68 2.38 -2.85
CA SER A 776 12.04 3.75 -3.24
C SER A 776 13.13 3.86 -4.32
N GLY A 777 14.15 3.00 -4.28
CA GLY A 777 15.21 2.95 -5.27
C GLY A 777 14.86 2.21 -6.58
N TYR A 778 13.77 1.45 -6.62
CA TYR A 778 13.21 0.91 -7.87
C TYR A 778 12.28 1.96 -8.48
N VAL A 779 12.61 2.50 -9.66
CA VAL A 779 11.83 3.60 -10.24
C VAL A 779 10.59 3.07 -10.93
N MET A 780 9.44 3.56 -10.48
CA MET A 780 8.15 3.27 -11.07
C MET A 780 7.75 4.39 -12.02
N GLN A 781 6.95 4.06 -13.03
CA GLN A 781 6.35 5.03 -13.95
C GLN A 781 5.58 6.11 -13.18
N GLY A 782 4.87 5.74 -12.12
CA GLY A 782 4.20 6.68 -11.22
C GLY A 782 5.13 7.74 -10.64
N ASP A 783 6.38 7.39 -10.32
CA ASP A 783 7.35 8.32 -9.75
C ASP A 783 7.74 9.42 -10.74
N LEU A 784 7.91 9.07 -12.02
CA LEU A 784 8.16 10.05 -13.08
C LEU A 784 6.92 10.89 -13.41
N LEU A 785 5.73 10.29 -13.30
CA LEU A 785 4.47 11.00 -13.55
C LEU A 785 4.12 12.01 -12.45
N GLN A 786 4.69 11.91 -11.24
CA GLN A 786 4.51 12.92 -10.21
C GLN A 786 4.91 14.33 -10.72
N PRO A 787 6.15 14.57 -11.18
CA PRO A 787 6.50 15.87 -11.75
C PRO A 787 6.07 16.04 -13.21
N LEU A 788 6.00 14.97 -14.01
CA LEU A 788 5.83 15.10 -15.47
C LEU A 788 4.37 15.11 -15.93
N ALA A 789 3.44 14.41 -15.27
CA ALA A 789 2.06 14.30 -15.75
C ALA A 789 1.39 15.66 -16.09
N PRO A 790 1.62 16.76 -15.35
CA PRO A 790 1.04 18.06 -15.69
C PRO A 790 1.54 18.66 -17.01
N ILE A 791 2.71 18.24 -17.51
CA ILE A 791 3.29 18.75 -18.76
C ILE A 791 3.13 17.80 -19.94
N LEU A 792 2.86 16.52 -19.69
CA LEU A 792 2.68 15.52 -20.75
C LEU A 792 1.32 15.68 -21.45
N SER A 793 1.30 15.49 -22.75
CA SER A 793 0.08 15.51 -23.56
C SER A 793 0.20 14.54 -24.76
N PRO A 794 -0.86 13.82 -25.14
CA PRO A 794 -0.89 12.99 -26.35
C PRO A 794 -0.88 13.82 -27.64
N ARG A 795 -1.18 15.13 -27.53
CA ARG A 795 -1.34 16.04 -28.66
C ARG A 795 -0.48 17.29 -28.49
N SER A 796 0.11 17.76 -29.59
CA SER A 796 0.77 19.08 -29.61
C SER A 796 -0.27 20.18 -29.80
N ASP A 797 -0.11 21.28 -29.07
CA ASP A 797 -0.82 22.54 -29.35
C ASP A 797 0.09 23.59 -30.00
N THR A 798 1.37 23.29 -30.20
CA THR A 798 2.35 24.14 -30.90
C THR A 798 2.93 23.39 -32.08
N PHE A 799 2.96 24.06 -33.24
CA PHE A 799 3.33 23.49 -34.53
C PHE A 799 4.37 24.38 -35.20
N ILE A 800 5.34 23.75 -35.87
CA ILE A 800 6.25 24.43 -36.77
C ILE A 800 5.74 24.23 -38.18
N ILE A 801 5.42 25.31 -38.88
CA ILE A 801 4.98 25.30 -40.28
C ILE A 801 6.10 25.91 -41.12
N ARG A 802 6.67 25.11 -42.02
CA ARG A 802 7.61 25.59 -43.04
C ARG A 802 6.90 25.75 -44.37
N ALA A 803 7.11 26.89 -45.02
CA ALA A 803 6.54 27.20 -46.32
C ALA A 803 7.62 27.60 -47.32
N TYR A 804 7.38 27.30 -48.60
CA TYR A 804 8.25 27.62 -49.72
C TYR A 804 7.46 28.41 -50.76
N GLY A 805 8.07 29.49 -51.26
CA GLY A 805 7.56 30.28 -52.36
C GLY A 805 8.59 30.35 -53.49
N SER A 806 8.14 30.28 -54.74
CA SER A 806 8.98 30.59 -55.88
C SER A 806 8.26 31.43 -56.91
N SER A 807 9.03 32.27 -57.60
CA SER A 807 8.55 33.13 -58.68
C SER A 807 9.60 33.21 -59.77
N GLU A 808 9.15 33.11 -61.02
CA GLU A 808 9.99 33.34 -62.19
C GLU A 808 9.80 34.76 -62.73
N THR A 809 10.92 35.42 -63.01
CA THR A 809 10.93 36.72 -63.68
C THR A 809 10.69 36.56 -65.18
N ILE A 810 10.24 37.65 -65.82
CA ILE A 810 10.05 37.72 -67.30
C ILE A 810 11.35 37.41 -68.07
N THR A 811 12.51 37.52 -67.40
CA THR A 811 13.85 37.21 -67.97
C THR A 811 14.33 35.78 -67.69
N GLY A 812 13.51 34.93 -67.05
CA GLY A 812 13.82 33.52 -66.78
C GLY A 812 14.62 33.26 -65.50
N HIS A 813 14.83 34.27 -64.64
CA HIS A 813 15.45 34.06 -63.33
C HIS A 813 14.40 33.64 -62.30
N SER A 814 14.68 32.57 -61.56
CA SER A 814 13.88 32.08 -60.43
C SER A 814 14.33 32.71 -59.12
N HIS A 815 13.38 33.21 -58.32
CA HIS A 815 13.59 33.58 -56.93
C HIS A 815 12.86 32.58 -56.03
N GLN A 816 13.53 32.10 -54.99
CA GLN A 816 13.03 31.14 -54.02
C GLN A 816 13.12 31.73 -52.62
N THR A 817 12.10 31.50 -51.80
CA THR A 817 12.11 31.90 -50.39
C THR A 817 11.51 30.79 -49.52
N TRP A 818 12.04 30.67 -48.30
CA TRP A 818 11.54 29.76 -47.29
C TRP A 818 11.26 30.53 -46.01
N CYS A 819 10.17 30.18 -45.34
CA CYS A 819 9.88 30.72 -44.02
C CYS A 819 9.41 29.62 -43.07
N GLU A 820 9.62 29.87 -41.79
CA GLU A 820 9.19 29.04 -40.68
C GLU A 820 8.31 29.88 -39.77
N ALA A 821 7.12 29.37 -39.46
CA ALA A 821 6.21 29.97 -38.49
C ALA A 821 5.97 28.97 -37.35
N VAL A 822 6.11 29.44 -36.11
CA VAL A 822 5.65 28.70 -34.94
C VAL A 822 4.23 29.14 -34.65
N VAL A 823 3.30 28.18 -34.72
CA VAL A 823 1.87 28.42 -34.58
C VAL A 823 1.36 27.68 -33.36
N GLN A 824 0.67 28.39 -32.47
CA GLN A 824 0.09 27.83 -31.25
C GLN A 824 -1.43 27.87 -31.29
N ARG A 825 -2.08 26.75 -30.96
CA ARG A 825 -3.51 26.65 -30.70
C ARG A 825 -3.82 27.29 -29.35
N PHE A 826 -4.79 28.20 -29.34
CA PHE A 826 -5.19 28.94 -28.15
C PHE A 826 -6.60 28.52 -27.70
N PRO A 827 -6.98 28.67 -26.41
CA PRO A 827 -8.31 28.24 -25.97
C PRO A 827 -9.49 28.97 -26.65
N ALA A 828 -9.29 30.22 -27.05
CA ALA A 828 -10.31 31.03 -27.73
C ALA A 828 -10.84 30.37 -29.01
N MET A 829 -12.14 30.51 -29.25
CA MET A 829 -12.77 30.10 -30.51
C MET A 829 -12.55 31.14 -31.62
N THR A 830 -12.56 30.72 -32.88
CA THR A 830 -12.25 31.60 -34.03
C THR A 830 -13.35 32.66 -34.26
N GLY A 831 -14.61 32.28 -34.08
CA GLY A 831 -15.79 33.07 -34.44
C GLY A 831 -16.35 33.99 -33.35
N THR A 832 -15.68 34.15 -32.21
CA THR A 832 -16.19 35.00 -31.09
C THR A 832 -15.91 36.48 -31.28
N GLY A 833 -14.88 36.86 -32.05
CA GLY A 833 -14.51 38.26 -32.30
C GLY A 833 -13.88 39.01 -31.10
N ASN A 834 -14.07 38.51 -29.87
CA ASN A 834 -13.49 39.03 -28.64
C ASN A 834 -12.15 38.34 -28.30
N GLU A 835 -11.30 39.03 -27.55
CA GLU A 835 -10.16 38.38 -26.89
C GLU A 835 -10.66 37.49 -25.75
N LEU A 836 -9.95 36.40 -25.46
CA LEU A 836 -10.37 35.41 -24.44
C LEU A 836 -10.57 36.03 -23.04
N SER A 837 -9.81 37.07 -22.73
CA SER A 837 -9.93 37.83 -21.47
C SER A 837 -11.17 38.71 -21.42
N GLN A 838 -11.86 38.97 -22.53
CA GLN A 838 -13.08 39.76 -22.59
C GLN A 838 -14.35 38.89 -22.62
N GLU A 839 -14.18 37.58 -22.84
CA GLU A 839 -15.27 36.60 -22.87
C GLU A 839 -15.57 36.13 -21.45
N SER A 840 -16.85 36.22 -21.04
CA SER A 840 -17.32 35.66 -19.77
C SER A 840 -17.27 34.13 -19.79
N ILE A 841 -17.40 33.49 -18.64
CA ILE A 841 -17.40 32.03 -18.54
C ILE A 841 -18.64 31.40 -19.15
N GLN A 842 -19.79 32.03 -18.99
CA GLN A 842 -21.04 31.57 -19.59
C GLN A 842 -20.97 31.65 -21.12
N GLU A 843 -20.37 32.71 -21.67
CA GLU A 843 -20.12 32.83 -23.11
C GLU A 843 -19.15 31.76 -23.59
N PHE A 844 -18.02 31.58 -22.91
CA PHE A 844 -17.04 30.55 -23.27
C PHE A 844 -17.66 29.15 -23.23
N ALA A 845 -18.42 28.82 -22.18
CA ALA A 845 -19.14 27.56 -22.03
C ALA A 845 -20.15 27.32 -23.15
N ALA A 846 -20.92 28.36 -23.52
CA ALA A 846 -21.89 28.27 -24.60
C ALA A 846 -21.21 28.02 -25.96
N GLN A 847 -20.08 28.69 -26.21
CA GLN A 847 -19.32 28.54 -27.45
C GLN A 847 -18.58 27.20 -27.52
N SER A 848 -18.03 26.72 -26.40
CA SER A 848 -17.31 25.45 -26.33
C SER A 848 -18.23 24.24 -26.50
N ASN A 849 -19.41 24.28 -25.89
CA ASN A 849 -20.26 23.09 -25.78
C ASN A 849 -21.29 22.97 -26.91
N ALA A 850 -21.81 24.11 -27.41
CA ALA A 850 -22.89 24.08 -28.38
C ALA A 850 -22.43 24.30 -29.82
N LEU A 851 -21.19 24.79 -30.03
CA LEU A 851 -20.63 25.19 -31.33
C LEU A 851 -21.68 25.91 -32.19
N THR A 852 -22.51 26.78 -31.61
CA THR A 852 -23.71 27.32 -32.28
C THR A 852 -23.38 28.27 -33.44
N ASN A 853 -22.13 28.72 -33.51
CA ASN A 853 -21.60 29.54 -34.58
C ASN A 853 -21.02 28.67 -35.72
N LEU A 854 -21.48 28.88 -36.96
CA LEU A 854 -21.00 28.19 -38.16
C LEU A 854 -19.48 28.32 -38.36
N VAL A 855 -18.88 29.47 -38.02
CA VAL A 855 -17.43 29.68 -38.07
C VAL A 855 -16.72 28.77 -37.07
N ASN A 856 -17.27 28.61 -35.87
CA ASN A 856 -16.70 27.73 -34.85
C ASN A 856 -16.88 26.25 -35.20
N GLN A 857 -18.00 25.87 -35.84
CA GLN A 857 -18.18 24.51 -36.37
C GLN A 857 -17.16 24.19 -37.46
N GLN A 858 -16.84 25.17 -38.31
CA GLN A 858 -15.93 24.97 -39.43
C GLN A 858 -14.45 25.01 -39.04
N PHE A 859 -14.05 25.94 -38.17
CA PHE A 859 -12.62 26.22 -37.88
C PHE A 859 -12.20 25.92 -36.44
N GLY A 860 -13.14 25.81 -35.50
CA GLY A 860 -12.85 25.52 -34.09
C GLY A 860 -12.02 26.59 -33.40
N ARG A 861 -11.01 26.14 -32.64
CA ARG A 861 -10.13 27.00 -31.81
C ARG A 861 -9.18 27.83 -32.67
N LYS A 862 -8.88 29.05 -32.20
CA LYS A 862 -7.99 30.02 -32.83
C LYS A 862 -6.55 29.53 -32.76
N PHE A 863 -5.81 29.71 -33.85
CA PHE A 863 -4.36 29.55 -33.91
C PHE A 863 -3.68 30.91 -34.00
N ARG A 864 -2.58 31.11 -33.29
CA ARG A 864 -1.78 32.33 -33.28
C ARG A 864 -0.37 32.01 -33.78
N ILE A 865 0.15 32.82 -34.70
CA ILE A 865 1.58 32.80 -35.04
C ILE A 865 2.30 33.49 -33.88
N ILE A 866 3.12 32.73 -33.15
CA ILE A 866 3.86 33.22 -31.99
C ILE A 866 5.32 33.52 -32.32
N ASP A 867 5.84 32.94 -33.40
CA ASP A 867 7.16 33.26 -33.95
C ASP A 867 7.15 33.10 -35.47
N PHE A 868 7.96 33.89 -36.16
CA PHE A 868 8.12 33.83 -37.62
C PHE A 868 9.53 34.24 -38.02
N ARG A 869 10.17 33.42 -38.86
CA ARG A 869 11.46 33.74 -39.44
C ARG A 869 11.57 33.30 -40.90
N TRP A 870 12.41 34.01 -41.65
CA TRP A 870 12.85 33.58 -42.97
C TRP A 870 14.01 32.60 -42.81
N LEU A 871 14.01 31.54 -43.61
CA LEU A 871 15.08 30.53 -43.65
C LEU A 871 15.98 30.77 -44.87
N SER A 872 17.28 30.57 -44.67
CA SER A 872 18.23 30.37 -45.76
C SER A 872 18.17 28.93 -46.29
N GLU A 873 18.72 28.70 -47.49
CA GLU A 873 18.77 27.36 -48.10
C GLU A 873 19.55 26.36 -47.23
N ASP A 874 20.54 26.84 -46.46
CA ASP A 874 21.38 26.03 -45.58
C ASP A 874 20.67 25.59 -44.28
N GLU A 875 19.48 26.12 -43.98
CA GLU A 875 18.70 25.85 -42.75
C GLU A 875 17.55 24.85 -42.95
N LEU A 876 17.37 24.35 -44.17
CA LEU A 876 16.36 23.33 -44.52
C LEU A 876 16.75 21.95 -44.00
#